data_AF-A0A381XEH4-F1
#
_entry.id   AF-A0A381XEH4-F1
#
_cell.length_a   1.000
_cell.length_b   1.000
_cell.length_c   1.000
_cell.angle_alpha   90.00
_cell.angle_beta   90.00
_cell.angle_gamma   90.00
#
_symmetry.space_group_name_H-M   'P 1'
#
loop_
_entity.id
_entity.type
_entity.pdbx_description
1 polymer ?
#
loop_
_entity_poly.entity_id
_entity_poly.type
_entity_poly.pdbx_seq_one_letter_code
_entity_poly.pdbx_strand_id
1 'polypeptide(L)'
;MKSIKIYIILSIILFISAGCVQQKMDADSFNKLLSHRNMGLAYLEEERYTDAVKEFMTFINIAPSEAFGYANAGWAYLQSPGKLDSAEIMIKQAMKLSPGNPDISFLAAKMFELTNRTSQAMEVLRHTITNHPEHVLTLYQLSEYYRQPTDNINLQKAEGLLHKIVKTVPGNITAQLKLIDLSIKNGHSKEALYYMETVRQVLPALPAVAVSVFNNAVQLLRNNNVDQSMVSALMFHNLLKSTTYYKSGITELRGNSGPIPGLPLYSFMNLKTPKTDKQGTRVFGVQFVDISDKVGLGAISQADIVLLGDYDGDGDYDLFISKRPITDEFRNQFIFANDGGIFKDISTNIGIDHKGQDIHAVTADYDNDGSLDILILNDRRSRLYKNNGEGKFIDVTYETGISFKSNAVQTGFVDYDLEGDLDLFIVTKTTNQLFRNNGDGTFKDVSEKSRITGESVNSKDMSFGDFDDDGDVDIIVLNSEDISSFYDNRRQGIFSDISTKSGIGFNGRPNSLIAGDYNNDGFLDIFIADLSGQHHAIFKNRGDGTFIKDKKSLSGVFGLNNFSASQAIFSDLDNDGYLDLLVAGSSAIDKNKSGLMLLRNDGYGNYTDESSSLPNGLKRIEQVSAVDLDNDGDLEIIMVNDLGQIQVLRNDGGNLNNFLNIRLAGLRTGSSKNNYFGIGSKLEVKSDGLYQMRYVDQPVSHFGLGERNRADVVRVIWSNGVPQNRFTPQKNQTIVEEQILKGSCPYLYAWDGTEFVFVNDVLWPSALGMPLGIMAGEPLYAFPNSTDEYLSVPGEKVRPKDGKFELRFTTELWESPYLDNVKLIVLDHPDSVDVYINETFIPPPYPPFRTYNISNKYLPLSAVDQAGNDLREAVLAKDKTYTKHLTAGAFQGITELHDLILDFGNLTNSDSIFLFLQGWLFPTDASINVNISQSNTTNLIFPKLQ
;
A
#
# COMPACT_ATOMS: atom_id res chain seq x y z
N MET A 1 20.98 -60.54 -57.23
CA MET A 1 20.87 -60.14 -58.66
C MET A 1 19.39 -59.96 -59.01
N LYS A 2 19.01 -58.77 -59.53
CA LYS A 2 17.71 -58.36 -60.12
C LYS A 2 16.50 -58.38 -59.15
N SER A 3 16.11 -57.23 -58.60
CA SER A 3 15.14 -56.24 -59.13
C SER A 3 13.69 -56.73 -59.14
N ILE A 4 12.82 -56.10 -58.34
CA ILE A 4 11.45 -55.63 -58.71
C ILE A 4 11.00 -54.60 -57.66
N LYS A 5 10.30 -53.57 -58.17
CA LYS A 5 10.07 -52.22 -57.63
C LYS A 5 9.04 -52.17 -56.49
N ILE A 6 9.27 -51.31 -55.49
CA ILE A 6 8.28 -50.82 -54.53
C ILE A 6 8.01 -49.34 -54.84
N TYR A 7 6.74 -48.98 -55.01
CA TYR A 7 6.28 -47.59 -55.13
C TYR A 7 6.28 -46.93 -53.74
N ILE A 8 7.04 -45.84 -53.58
CA ILE A 8 6.98 -44.95 -52.42
C ILE A 8 6.02 -43.81 -52.77
N ILE A 9 4.92 -43.71 -52.01
CA ILE A 9 4.04 -42.53 -52.00
C ILE A 9 4.69 -41.52 -51.05
N LEU A 10 5.11 -40.38 -51.59
CA LEU A 10 5.68 -39.27 -50.85
C LEU A 10 4.53 -38.34 -50.41
N SER A 11 4.14 -38.41 -49.14
CA SER A 11 3.25 -37.42 -48.52
C SER A 11 4.10 -36.26 -47.98
N ILE A 12 4.09 -35.13 -48.70
CA ILE A 12 4.66 -33.87 -48.23
C ILE A 12 3.66 -33.26 -47.24
N ILE A 13 3.95 -33.37 -45.95
CA ILE A 13 3.29 -32.56 -44.91
C ILE A 13 4.10 -31.27 -44.79
N LEU A 14 3.59 -30.19 -45.38
CA LEU A 14 4.08 -28.84 -45.18
C LEU A 14 3.59 -28.39 -43.77
N PHE A 15 4.47 -28.44 -42.77
CA PHE A 15 4.25 -27.70 -41.53
C PHE A 15 4.47 -26.21 -41.84
N ILE A 16 3.39 -25.46 -42.05
CA ILE A 16 3.42 -24.01 -41.96
C ILE A 16 3.31 -23.68 -40.47
N SER A 17 4.45 -23.49 -39.81
CA SER A 17 4.49 -22.80 -38.54
C SER A 17 4.20 -21.32 -38.80
N ALA A 18 3.00 -20.87 -38.45
CA ALA A 18 2.73 -19.44 -38.26
C ALA A 18 3.42 -18.99 -36.95
N GLY A 19 4.75 -18.91 -36.98
CA GLY A 19 5.52 -18.26 -35.92
C GLY A 19 5.59 -16.77 -36.20
N CYS A 20 5.15 -15.94 -35.26
CA CYS A 20 5.47 -14.51 -35.25
C CYS A 20 7.00 -14.37 -35.21
N VAL A 21 7.62 -14.05 -36.35
CA VAL A 21 9.04 -13.70 -36.39
C VAL A 21 9.15 -12.28 -35.85
N GLN A 22 9.59 -12.13 -34.59
CA GLN A 22 9.92 -10.82 -34.02
C GLN A 22 11.01 -10.16 -34.87
N GLN A 23 10.76 -8.93 -35.30
CA GLN A 23 11.68 -8.19 -36.15
C GLN A 23 12.87 -7.69 -35.31
N LYS A 24 14.10 -7.92 -35.80
CA LYS A 24 15.30 -7.30 -35.23
C LYS A 24 15.60 -5.99 -35.96
N MET A 25 15.95 -4.96 -35.22
CA MET A 25 16.32 -3.64 -35.74
C MET A 25 17.68 -3.22 -35.18
N ASP A 26 18.45 -2.43 -35.93
CA ASP A 26 19.73 -1.89 -35.46
C ASP A 26 19.52 -0.65 -34.57
N ALA A 27 20.49 -0.36 -33.69
CA ALA A 27 20.37 0.68 -32.68
C ALA A 27 20.09 2.09 -33.25
N ASP A 28 20.69 2.47 -34.39
CA ASP A 28 20.46 3.80 -34.97
C ASP A 28 19.02 3.97 -35.47
N SER A 29 18.48 2.93 -36.12
CA SER A 29 17.08 2.90 -36.55
C SER A 29 16.13 2.83 -35.36
N PHE A 30 16.52 2.11 -34.31
CA PHE A 30 15.78 2.05 -33.04
C PHE A 30 15.70 3.40 -32.34
N ASN A 31 16.79 4.16 -32.27
CA ASN A 31 16.80 5.49 -31.65
C ASN A 31 15.88 6.46 -32.40
N LYS A 32 15.87 6.41 -33.74
CA LYS A 32 14.92 7.19 -34.55
C LYS A 32 13.48 6.78 -34.29
N LEU A 33 13.21 5.47 -34.22
CA LEU A 33 11.89 4.95 -33.92
C LEU A 33 11.43 5.39 -32.52
N LEU A 34 12.30 5.33 -31.52
CA LEU A 34 12.05 5.73 -30.14
C LEU A 34 11.74 7.22 -30.05
N SER A 35 12.47 8.07 -30.79
CA SER A 35 12.17 9.50 -30.85
C SER A 35 10.75 9.79 -31.35
N HIS A 36 10.31 9.13 -32.42
CA HIS A 36 8.93 9.27 -32.91
C HIS A 36 7.88 8.65 -31.97
N ARG A 37 8.22 7.55 -31.28
CA ARG A 37 7.38 6.94 -30.23
C ARG A 37 7.13 7.95 -29.12
N ASN A 38 8.19 8.46 -28.50
CA ASN A 38 8.11 9.32 -27.32
C ASN A 38 7.49 10.67 -27.68
N MET A 39 7.83 11.26 -28.83
CA MET A 39 7.17 12.48 -29.30
C MET A 39 5.68 12.26 -29.56
N GLY A 40 5.32 11.10 -30.10
CA GLY A 40 3.92 10.72 -30.32
C GLY A 40 3.13 10.62 -29.01
N LEU A 41 3.68 9.92 -28.01
CA LEU A 41 3.08 9.77 -26.67
C LEU A 41 2.99 11.11 -25.94
N ALA A 42 4.06 11.90 -25.94
CA ALA A 42 4.08 13.26 -25.42
C ALA A 42 2.97 14.15 -26.01
N TYR A 43 2.71 14.04 -27.32
CA TYR A 43 1.62 14.77 -27.94
C TYR A 43 0.24 14.22 -27.56
N LEU A 44 0.12 12.96 -27.14
CA LEU A 44 -1.14 12.44 -26.57
C LEU A 44 -1.41 13.03 -25.19
N GLU A 45 -0.39 13.12 -24.33
CA GLU A 45 -0.47 13.78 -23.02
C GLU A 45 -0.85 15.27 -23.17
N GLU A 46 -0.25 15.96 -24.14
CA GLU A 46 -0.60 17.36 -24.45
C GLU A 46 -1.96 17.53 -25.18
N GLU A 47 -2.76 16.46 -25.35
CA GLU A 47 -4.01 16.41 -26.13
C GLU A 47 -3.89 16.85 -27.60
N ARG A 48 -2.67 16.86 -28.15
CA ARG A 48 -2.34 17.25 -29.53
C ARG A 48 -2.43 16.05 -30.47
N TYR A 49 -3.62 15.48 -30.57
CA TYR A 49 -3.86 14.22 -31.30
C TYR A 49 -3.43 14.25 -32.78
N THR A 50 -3.52 15.40 -33.45
CA THR A 50 -3.11 15.51 -34.87
C THR A 50 -1.59 15.42 -35.03
N ASP A 51 -0.84 16.00 -34.10
CA ASP A 51 0.62 15.94 -34.09
C ASP A 51 1.06 14.52 -33.69
N ALA A 52 0.42 13.93 -32.67
CA ALA A 52 0.67 12.55 -32.25
C ALA A 52 0.49 11.56 -33.41
N VAL A 53 -0.61 11.67 -34.17
CA VAL A 53 -0.86 10.84 -35.36
C VAL A 53 0.27 10.99 -36.38
N LYS A 54 0.79 12.20 -36.61
CA LYS A 54 1.87 12.42 -37.58
C LYS A 54 3.15 11.68 -37.17
N GLU A 55 3.48 11.71 -35.87
CA GLU A 55 4.61 10.97 -35.31
C GLU A 55 4.39 9.46 -35.43
N PHE A 56 3.20 8.95 -35.06
CA PHE A 56 2.88 7.52 -35.20
C PHE A 56 2.84 7.03 -36.65
N MET A 57 2.41 7.85 -37.60
CA MET A 57 2.49 7.50 -39.03
C MET A 57 3.95 7.42 -39.51
N THR A 58 4.82 8.26 -38.96
CA THR A 58 6.26 8.20 -39.24
C THR A 58 6.89 6.97 -38.59
N PHE A 59 6.50 6.64 -37.36
CA PHE A 59 6.83 5.38 -36.70
C PHE A 59 6.42 4.16 -37.55
N ILE A 60 5.19 4.13 -38.05
CA ILE A 60 4.67 3.04 -38.89
C ILE A 60 5.50 2.88 -40.18
N ASN A 61 5.97 3.97 -40.77
CA ASN A 61 6.83 3.90 -41.95
C ASN A 61 8.20 3.25 -41.66
N ILE A 62 8.71 3.40 -40.44
CA ILE A 62 9.97 2.79 -40.00
C ILE A 62 9.75 1.32 -39.60
N ALA A 63 8.68 1.03 -38.85
CA ALA A 63 8.35 -0.29 -38.32
C ALA A 63 6.90 -0.73 -38.68
N PRO A 64 6.62 -1.09 -39.94
CA PRO A 64 5.25 -1.37 -40.41
C PRO A 64 4.64 -2.67 -39.87
N SER A 65 5.44 -3.52 -39.24
CA SER A 65 5.05 -4.79 -38.62
C SER A 65 4.75 -4.65 -37.12
N GLU A 66 5.02 -3.49 -36.53
CA GLU A 66 4.84 -3.23 -35.12
C GLU A 66 3.43 -2.68 -34.84
N ALA A 67 2.66 -3.38 -34.00
CA ALA A 67 1.28 -3.02 -33.70
C ALA A 67 1.15 -1.68 -32.94
N PHE A 68 2.18 -1.27 -32.17
CA PHE A 68 2.18 -0.05 -31.35
C PHE A 68 1.73 1.18 -32.13
N GLY A 69 2.36 1.46 -33.28
CA GLY A 69 2.09 2.68 -34.04
C GLY A 69 0.66 2.75 -34.53
N TYR A 70 0.10 1.61 -34.98
CA TYR A 70 -1.29 1.53 -35.43
C TYR A 70 -2.27 1.64 -34.26
N ALA A 71 -1.99 1.02 -33.12
CA ALA A 71 -2.87 1.06 -31.96
C ALA A 71 -2.98 2.49 -31.41
N ASN A 72 -1.85 3.19 -31.23
CA ASN A 72 -1.81 4.55 -30.71
C ASN A 72 -2.31 5.60 -31.72
N ALA A 73 -2.02 5.46 -33.01
CA ALA A 73 -2.66 6.31 -34.03
C ALA A 73 -4.18 6.10 -34.06
N GLY A 74 -4.63 4.85 -33.91
CA GLY A 74 -6.03 4.49 -33.78
C GLY A 74 -6.70 5.16 -32.58
N TRP A 75 -6.06 5.09 -31.41
CA TRP A 75 -6.51 5.76 -30.19
C TRP A 75 -6.60 7.29 -30.36
N ALA A 76 -5.55 7.92 -30.90
CA ALA A 76 -5.53 9.36 -31.17
C ALA A 76 -6.65 9.79 -32.13
N TYR A 77 -6.94 8.99 -33.15
CA TYR A 77 -8.07 9.22 -34.05
C TYR A 77 -9.43 9.03 -33.38
N LEU A 78 -9.57 8.12 -32.40
CA LEU A 78 -10.81 8.01 -31.62
C LEU A 78 -11.07 9.29 -30.83
N GLN A 79 -10.03 9.89 -30.25
CA GLN A 79 -10.15 11.17 -29.54
C GLN A 79 -10.39 12.37 -30.48
N SER A 80 -10.16 12.21 -31.79
CA SER A 80 -10.30 13.28 -32.78
C SER A 80 -11.71 13.32 -33.41
N PRO A 81 -12.42 14.46 -33.37
CA PRO A 81 -13.74 14.59 -33.99
C PRO A 81 -13.75 14.24 -35.49
N GLY A 82 -14.67 13.38 -35.92
CA GLY A 82 -14.88 13.03 -37.33
C GLY A 82 -13.82 12.11 -37.94
N LYS A 83 -12.98 11.43 -37.14
CA LYS A 83 -11.89 10.56 -37.61
C LYS A 83 -12.12 9.06 -37.36
N LEU A 84 -13.35 8.64 -37.08
CA LEU A 84 -13.69 7.24 -36.77
C LEU A 84 -13.30 6.25 -37.88
N ASP A 85 -13.44 6.61 -39.16
CA ASP A 85 -13.01 5.75 -40.28
C ASP A 85 -11.50 5.51 -40.27
N SER A 86 -10.71 6.56 -39.97
CA SER A 86 -9.26 6.45 -39.84
C SER A 86 -8.88 5.61 -38.61
N ALA A 87 -9.57 5.79 -37.49
CA ALA A 87 -9.39 4.97 -36.30
C ALA A 87 -9.65 3.49 -36.59
N GLU A 88 -10.74 3.16 -37.30
CA GLU A 88 -11.09 1.78 -37.65
C GLU A 88 -10.02 1.11 -38.51
N ILE A 89 -9.45 1.83 -39.49
CA ILE A 89 -8.36 1.30 -40.33
C ILE A 89 -7.14 0.95 -39.47
N MET A 90 -6.73 1.88 -38.61
CA MET A 90 -5.54 1.71 -37.77
C MET A 90 -5.73 0.58 -36.74
N ILE A 91 -6.86 0.56 -36.03
CA ILE A 91 -7.12 -0.44 -34.99
C ILE A 91 -7.26 -1.85 -35.58
N LYS A 92 -7.91 -2.01 -36.75
CA LYS A 92 -7.98 -3.33 -37.43
C LYS A 92 -6.61 -3.85 -37.83
N GLN A 93 -5.72 -2.96 -38.27
CA GLN A 93 -4.35 -3.34 -38.60
C GLN A 93 -3.57 -3.72 -37.34
N ALA A 94 -3.72 -3.00 -36.23
CA ALA A 94 -3.13 -3.36 -34.94
C ALA A 94 -3.59 -4.75 -34.46
N MET A 95 -4.90 -5.05 -34.53
CA MET A 95 -5.45 -6.38 -34.19
C MET A 95 -4.88 -7.50 -35.04
N LYS A 96 -4.59 -7.22 -36.32
CA LYS A 96 -4.01 -8.20 -37.24
C LYS A 96 -2.55 -8.51 -36.89
N LEU A 97 -1.80 -7.50 -36.45
CA LEU A 97 -0.38 -7.63 -36.09
C LEU A 97 -0.17 -8.24 -34.70
N SER A 98 -1.07 -7.97 -33.76
CA SER A 98 -1.02 -8.48 -32.38
C SER A 98 -2.37 -9.10 -31.97
N PRO A 99 -2.73 -10.27 -32.53
CA PRO A 99 -3.99 -10.93 -32.21
C PRO A 99 -3.98 -11.42 -30.75
N GLY A 100 -5.01 -11.04 -29.98
CA GLY A 100 -5.17 -11.48 -28.60
C GLY A 100 -4.60 -10.53 -27.53
N ASN A 101 -4.01 -9.40 -27.91
CA ASN A 101 -3.68 -8.34 -26.96
C ASN A 101 -4.97 -7.72 -26.39
N PRO A 102 -5.14 -7.67 -25.05
CA PRO A 102 -6.38 -7.23 -24.43
C PRO A 102 -6.66 -5.73 -24.60
N ASP A 103 -5.62 -4.88 -24.56
CA ASP A 103 -5.75 -3.43 -24.75
C ASP A 103 -6.18 -3.08 -26.18
N ILE A 104 -5.55 -3.67 -27.20
CA ILE A 104 -5.96 -3.48 -28.60
C ILE A 104 -7.39 -3.98 -28.82
N SER A 105 -7.75 -5.11 -28.21
CA SER A 105 -9.11 -5.64 -28.29
C SER A 105 -10.13 -4.69 -27.64
N PHE A 106 -9.74 -4.05 -26.54
CA PHE A 106 -10.54 -3.01 -25.89
C PHE A 106 -10.71 -1.78 -26.79
N LEU A 107 -9.64 -1.28 -27.43
CA LEU A 107 -9.73 -0.18 -28.40
C LEU A 107 -10.66 -0.51 -29.58
N ALA A 108 -10.60 -1.73 -30.08
CA ALA A 108 -11.50 -2.21 -31.13
C ALA A 108 -12.96 -2.22 -30.67
N ALA A 109 -13.23 -2.67 -29.45
CA ALA A 109 -14.58 -2.60 -28.88
C ALA A 109 -15.07 -1.16 -28.75
N LYS A 110 -14.21 -0.21 -28.37
CA LYS A 110 -14.54 1.23 -28.31
C LYS A 110 -14.82 1.84 -29.66
N MET A 111 -14.03 1.48 -30.67
CA MET A 111 -14.28 1.88 -32.05
C MET A 111 -15.66 1.36 -32.54
N PHE A 112 -15.98 0.10 -32.27
CA PHE A 112 -17.30 -0.46 -32.60
C PHE A 112 -18.45 0.23 -31.85
N GLU A 113 -18.26 0.55 -30.57
CA GLU A 113 -19.23 1.30 -29.77
C GLU A 113 -19.54 2.68 -30.38
N LEU A 114 -18.49 3.46 -30.67
CA LEU A 114 -18.59 4.82 -31.24
C LEU A 114 -19.20 4.85 -32.64
N THR A 115 -19.29 3.71 -33.31
CA THR A 115 -19.88 3.53 -34.63
C THR A 115 -21.22 2.77 -34.59
N ASN A 116 -21.86 2.71 -33.42
CA ASN A 116 -23.16 2.06 -33.18
C ASN A 116 -23.19 0.55 -33.49
N ARG A 117 -22.05 -0.14 -33.34
CA ARG A 117 -21.87 -1.60 -33.57
C ARG A 117 -21.70 -2.34 -32.23
N THR A 118 -22.56 -2.06 -31.25
CA THR A 118 -22.47 -2.57 -29.88
C THR A 118 -22.39 -4.10 -29.79
N SER A 119 -23.12 -4.84 -30.65
CA SER A 119 -23.04 -6.31 -30.66
C SER A 119 -21.64 -6.84 -30.96
N GLN A 120 -20.92 -6.18 -31.88
CA GLN A 120 -19.53 -6.53 -32.21
C GLN A 120 -18.59 -6.12 -31.07
N ALA A 121 -18.82 -4.96 -30.46
CA ALA A 121 -18.06 -4.54 -29.28
C ALA A 121 -18.16 -5.58 -28.14
N MET A 122 -19.38 -6.03 -27.83
CA MET A 122 -19.60 -7.05 -26.79
C MET A 122 -19.01 -8.42 -27.15
N GLU A 123 -19.01 -8.81 -28.42
CA GLU A 123 -18.36 -10.04 -28.87
C GLU A 123 -16.85 -10.01 -28.63
N VAL A 124 -16.19 -8.91 -29.02
CA VAL A 124 -14.76 -8.72 -28.80
C VAL A 124 -14.42 -8.76 -27.30
N LEU A 125 -15.13 -8.00 -26.46
CA LEU A 125 -14.86 -7.97 -25.02
C LEU A 125 -15.06 -9.34 -24.36
N ARG A 126 -16.09 -10.11 -24.74
CA ARG A 126 -16.33 -11.47 -24.22
C ARG A 126 -15.20 -12.44 -24.58
N HIS A 127 -14.72 -12.36 -25.81
CA HIS A 127 -13.56 -13.14 -26.23
C HIS A 127 -12.30 -12.74 -25.45
N THR A 128 -12.09 -11.43 -25.20
CA THR A 128 -10.96 -10.94 -24.41
C THR A 128 -10.96 -11.51 -22.99
N ILE A 129 -12.07 -11.43 -22.23
CA ILE A 129 -12.12 -11.94 -20.85
C ILE A 129 -12.01 -13.46 -20.74
N THR A 130 -12.24 -14.20 -21.83
CA THR A 130 -12.06 -15.66 -21.85
C THR A 130 -10.59 -16.03 -21.78
N ASN A 131 -9.73 -15.20 -22.39
CA ASN A 131 -8.28 -15.39 -22.41
C ASN A 131 -7.57 -14.57 -21.32
N HIS A 132 -8.17 -13.45 -20.90
CA HIS A 132 -7.63 -12.49 -19.93
C HIS A 132 -8.68 -12.17 -18.85
N PRO A 133 -8.99 -13.10 -17.94
CA PRO A 133 -10.12 -12.99 -17.02
C PRO A 133 -10.00 -11.88 -15.98
N GLU A 134 -8.81 -11.28 -15.81
CA GLU A 134 -8.48 -10.23 -14.84
C GLU A 134 -8.29 -8.86 -15.50
N HIS A 135 -8.54 -8.72 -16.81
CA HIS A 135 -8.37 -7.44 -17.51
C HIS A 135 -9.46 -6.43 -17.11
N VAL A 136 -9.12 -5.54 -16.16
CA VAL A 136 -10.04 -4.61 -15.48
C VAL A 136 -10.84 -3.75 -16.45
N LEU A 137 -10.21 -3.12 -17.45
CA LEU A 137 -10.90 -2.27 -18.42
C LEU A 137 -12.03 -3.02 -19.16
N THR A 138 -11.75 -4.26 -19.58
CA THR A 138 -12.71 -5.10 -20.31
C THR A 138 -13.82 -5.58 -19.38
N LEU A 139 -13.49 -6.01 -18.16
CA LEU A 139 -14.48 -6.39 -17.16
C LEU A 139 -15.44 -5.24 -16.88
N TYR A 140 -14.89 -4.03 -16.68
CA TYR A 140 -15.67 -2.84 -16.34
C TYR A 140 -16.57 -2.44 -17.50
N GLN A 141 -16.03 -2.34 -18.72
CA GLN A 141 -16.84 -1.97 -19.87
C GLN A 141 -17.95 -2.98 -20.17
N LEU A 142 -17.67 -4.27 -20.06
CA LEU A 142 -18.68 -5.30 -20.26
C LEU A 142 -19.75 -5.25 -19.17
N SER A 143 -19.39 -4.88 -17.93
CA SER A 143 -20.35 -4.66 -16.84
C SER A 143 -21.28 -3.48 -17.16
N GLU A 144 -20.77 -2.40 -17.75
CA GLU A 144 -21.58 -1.24 -18.15
C GLU A 144 -22.54 -1.60 -19.28
N TYR A 145 -22.13 -2.42 -20.26
CA TYR A 145 -23.06 -2.90 -21.31
C TYR A 145 -24.19 -3.76 -20.76
N TYR A 146 -23.90 -4.68 -19.84
CA TYR A 146 -24.93 -5.50 -19.22
C TYR A 146 -25.87 -4.70 -18.31
N ARG A 147 -25.50 -3.48 -17.92
CA ARG A 147 -26.42 -2.56 -17.23
C ARG A 147 -27.38 -1.83 -18.17
N GLN A 148 -27.18 -1.92 -19.49
CA GLN A 148 -27.95 -1.22 -20.54
C GLN A 148 -28.48 -2.21 -21.61
N PRO A 149 -29.29 -3.23 -21.26
CA PRO A 149 -30.68 -3.01 -20.78
C PRO A 149 -31.01 -3.74 -19.47
N THR A 150 -32.02 -3.25 -18.75
CA THR A 150 -32.43 -3.70 -17.40
C THR A 150 -33.25 -5.00 -17.40
N ASP A 151 -32.74 -6.07 -18.02
CA ASP A 151 -33.25 -7.41 -17.71
C ASP A 151 -32.44 -8.02 -16.54
N ASN A 152 -33.10 -8.85 -15.73
CA ASN A 152 -32.48 -9.40 -14.52
C ASN A 152 -31.25 -10.27 -14.82
N ILE A 153 -31.21 -10.92 -15.99
CA ILE A 153 -30.10 -11.81 -16.38
C ILE A 153 -28.83 -10.98 -16.65
N ASN A 154 -28.96 -9.84 -17.30
CA ASN A 154 -27.83 -8.96 -17.57
C ASN A 154 -27.37 -8.26 -16.28
N LEU A 155 -28.28 -7.87 -15.40
CA LEU A 155 -27.90 -7.32 -14.09
C LEU A 155 -27.08 -8.33 -13.25
N GLN A 156 -27.46 -9.61 -13.26
CA GLN A 156 -26.67 -10.67 -12.60
C GLN A 156 -25.28 -10.87 -13.26
N LYS A 157 -25.19 -10.78 -14.59
CA LYS A 157 -23.89 -10.82 -15.28
C LYS A 157 -23.01 -9.63 -14.93
N ALA A 158 -23.59 -8.43 -14.85
CA ALA A 158 -22.88 -7.22 -14.48
C ALA A 158 -22.34 -7.31 -13.05
N GLU A 159 -23.15 -7.80 -12.12
CA GLU A 159 -22.74 -8.07 -10.74
C GLU A 159 -21.57 -9.07 -10.68
N GLY A 160 -21.65 -10.20 -11.40
CA GLY A 160 -20.57 -11.18 -11.47
C GLY A 160 -19.26 -10.65 -12.08
N LEU A 161 -19.33 -9.63 -12.94
CA LEU A 161 -18.14 -8.95 -13.46
C LEU A 161 -17.56 -7.96 -12.45
N LEU A 162 -18.41 -7.19 -11.75
CA LEU A 162 -17.97 -6.29 -10.68
C LEU A 162 -17.34 -7.05 -9.51
N HIS A 163 -17.83 -8.25 -9.18
CA HIS A 163 -17.19 -9.16 -8.24
C HIS A 163 -15.74 -9.47 -8.61
N LYS A 164 -15.48 -9.77 -9.89
CA LYS A 164 -14.11 -10.00 -10.37
C LYS A 164 -13.26 -8.75 -10.25
N ILE A 165 -13.82 -7.58 -10.58
CA ILE A 165 -13.12 -6.30 -10.44
C ILE A 165 -12.76 -6.04 -8.98
N VAL A 166 -13.71 -6.13 -8.04
CA VAL A 166 -13.45 -5.90 -6.61
C VAL A 166 -12.44 -6.91 -6.06
N LYS A 167 -12.43 -8.15 -6.57
CA LYS A 167 -11.40 -9.13 -6.21
C LYS A 167 -10.00 -8.74 -6.73
N THR A 168 -9.91 -8.20 -7.94
CA THR A 168 -8.64 -7.79 -8.56
C THR A 168 -8.12 -6.47 -7.98
N VAL A 169 -8.99 -5.49 -7.77
CA VAL A 169 -8.67 -4.16 -7.23
C VAL A 169 -9.52 -3.86 -5.99
N PRO A 170 -9.24 -4.51 -4.84
CA PRO A 170 -10.07 -4.40 -3.64
C PRO A 170 -10.11 -2.98 -3.06
N GLY A 171 -9.12 -2.15 -3.33
CA GLY A 171 -9.11 -0.73 -2.94
C GLY A 171 -10.02 0.18 -3.76
N ASN A 172 -10.58 -0.29 -4.89
CA ASN A 172 -11.34 0.57 -5.80
C ASN A 172 -12.77 0.82 -5.28
N ILE A 173 -12.96 1.97 -4.61
CA ILE A 173 -14.25 2.38 -4.03
C ILE A 173 -15.37 2.46 -5.07
N THR A 174 -15.07 2.93 -6.28
CA THR A 174 -16.05 3.06 -7.35
C THR A 174 -16.64 1.70 -7.76
N ALA A 175 -15.80 0.68 -7.89
CA ALA A 175 -16.25 -0.68 -8.19
C ALA A 175 -17.12 -1.25 -7.06
N GLN A 176 -16.72 -1.03 -5.81
CA GLN A 176 -17.48 -1.48 -4.64
C GLN A 176 -18.86 -0.80 -4.56
N LEU A 177 -18.96 0.52 -4.75
CA LEU A 177 -20.23 1.25 -4.74
C LEU A 177 -21.17 0.77 -5.85
N LYS A 178 -20.64 0.52 -7.06
CA LYS A 178 -21.42 -0.05 -8.16
C LYS A 178 -21.88 -1.48 -7.87
N LEU A 179 -21.06 -2.27 -7.16
CA LEU A 179 -21.42 -3.63 -6.75
C LEU A 179 -22.54 -3.60 -5.71
N ILE A 180 -22.45 -2.74 -4.69
CA ILE A 180 -23.50 -2.51 -3.70
C ILE A 180 -24.84 -2.20 -4.38
N ASP A 181 -24.86 -1.23 -5.31
CA ASP A 181 -26.08 -0.86 -6.04
C ASP A 181 -26.71 -2.04 -6.78
N LEU A 182 -25.89 -2.92 -7.39
CA LEU A 182 -26.39 -4.09 -8.12
C LEU A 182 -26.84 -5.20 -7.18
N SER A 183 -26.11 -5.47 -6.10
CA SER A 183 -26.47 -6.48 -5.13
C SER A 183 -27.82 -6.15 -4.46
N ILE A 184 -28.09 -4.87 -4.15
CA ILE A 184 -29.41 -4.45 -3.67
C ILE A 184 -30.48 -4.72 -4.74
N LYS A 185 -30.24 -4.32 -6.00
CA LYS A 185 -31.20 -4.53 -7.11
C LYS A 185 -31.49 -6.01 -7.37
N ASN A 186 -30.51 -6.88 -7.21
CA ASN A 186 -30.66 -8.33 -7.40
C ASN A 186 -31.19 -9.06 -6.15
N GLY A 187 -31.45 -8.33 -5.06
CA GLY A 187 -31.98 -8.91 -3.81
C GLY A 187 -30.93 -9.57 -2.92
N HIS A 188 -29.64 -9.38 -3.21
CA HIS A 188 -28.51 -9.88 -2.43
C HIS A 188 -28.16 -8.92 -1.27
N SER A 189 -29.11 -8.70 -0.36
CA SER A 189 -28.99 -7.73 0.75
C SER A 189 -27.78 -7.95 1.66
N LYS A 190 -27.46 -9.21 1.97
CA LYS A 190 -26.29 -9.59 2.79
C LYS A 190 -24.96 -9.22 2.13
N GLU A 191 -24.89 -9.35 0.81
CA GLU A 191 -23.72 -9.02 0.03
C GLU A 191 -23.54 -7.50 -0.09
N ALA A 192 -24.64 -6.77 -0.34
CA ALA A 192 -24.64 -5.31 -0.30
C ALA A 192 -24.19 -4.79 1.08
N LEU A 193 -24.67 -5.40 2.16
CA LEU A 193 -24.23 -5.06 3.52
C LEU A 193 -22.74 -5.31 3.71
N TYR A 194 -22.25 -6.48 3.28
CA TYR A 194 -20.82 -6.79 3.35
C TYR A 194 -19.97 -5.72 2.67
N TYR A 195 -20.27 -5.35 1.43
CA TYR A 195 -19.51 -4.32 0.70
C TYR A 195 -19.70 -2.91 1.26
N MET A 196 -20.87 -2.57 1.81
CA MET A 196 -21.06 -1.31 2.54
C MET A 196 -20.10 -1.23 3.72
N GLU A 197 -20.00 -2.29 4.51
CA GLU A 197 -19.07 -2.38 5.63
C GLU A 197 -17.62 -2.31 5.11
N THR A 198 -17.27 -3.02 4.04
CA THR A 198 -15.93 -2.95 3.42
C THR A 198 -15.57 -1.52 2.97
N VAL A 199 -16.48 -0.80 2.32
CA VAL A 199 -16.25 0.60 1.91
C VAL A 199 -15.90 1.48 3.11
N ARG A 200 -16.59 1.31 4.25
CA ARG A 200 -16.26 2.05 5.49
C ARG A 200 -14.87 1.71 6.02
N GLN A 201 -14.39 0.48 5.83
CA GLN A 201 -13.08 0.05 6.34
C GLN A 201 -11.91 0.49 5.44
N VAL A 202 -12.15 0.60 4.13
CA VAL A 202 -11.13 0.91 3.10
C VAL A 202 -11.00 2.41 2.84
N LEU A 203 -12.11 3.16 2.91
CA LEU A 203 -12.05 4.61 2.79
C LEU A 203 -11.20 5.19 3.92
N PRO A 204 -10.43 6.27 3.63
CA PRO A 204 -9.86 7.11 4.67
C PRO A 204 -10.93 7.54 5.67
N ALA A 205 -11.73 8.55 5.34
CA ALA A 205 -12.85 8.97 6.15
C ALA A 205 -14.13 8.96 5.33
N LEU A 206 -15.24 8.62 5.97
CA LEU A 206 -16.54 8.93 5.40
C LEU A 206 -16.74 10.45 5.45
N PRO A 207 -17.09 11.12 4.35
CA PRO A 207 -17.43 12.54 4.38
C PRO A 207 -18.52 12.78 5.41
N ALA A 208 -18.38 13.81 6.25
CA ALA A 208 -19.31 14.07 7.35
C ALA A 208 -20.80 14.11 6.90
N VAL A 209 -21.05 14.66 5.71
CA VAL A 209 -22.38 14.73 5.08
C VAL A 209 -22.93 13.35 4.67
N ALA A 210 -22.06 12.36 4.45
CA ALA A 210 -22.40 11.02 3.98
C ALA A 210 -22.65 10.03 5.13
N VAL A 211 -22.12 10.28 6.33
CA VAL A 211 -22.20 9.37 7.49
C VAL A 211 -23.64 9.00 7.85
N SER A 212 -24.54 9.99 7.95
CA SER A 212 -25.94 9.73 8.32
C SER A 212 -26.68 8.86 7.28
N VAL A 213 -26.43 9.13 5.99
CA VAL A 213 -27.01 8.39 4.87
C VAL A 213 -26.47 6.96 4.81
N PHE A 214 -25.16 6.80 5.02
CA PHE A 214 -24.49 5.52 5.10
C PHE A 214 -25.07 4.66 6.23
N ASN A 215 -25.14 5.21 7.45
CA ASN A 215 -25.67 4.50 8.61
C ASN A 215 -27.12 4.06 8.40
N ASN A 216 -27.94 4.91 7.78
CA ASN A 216 -29.32 4.55 7.43
C ASN A 216 -29.37 3.38 6.43
N ALA A 217 -28.54 3.40 5.39
CA ALA A 217 -28.47 2.31 4.41
C ALA A 217 -28.04 0.97 5.06
N VAL A 218 -27.02 1.00 5.93
CA VAL A 218 -26.56 -0.18 6.69
C VAL A 218 -27.67 -0.74 7.58
N GLN A 219 -28.37 0.11 8.34
CA GLN A 219 -29.45 -0.31 9.23
C GLN A 219 -30.62 -0.94 8.44
N LEU A 220 -31.01 -0.34 7.32
CA LEU A 220 -32.06 -0.89 6.46
C LEU A 220 -31.65 -2.25 5.87
N LEU A 221 -30.38 -2.43 5.49
CA LEU A 221 -29.86 -3.72 5.01
C LEU A 221 -29.80 -4.78 6.12
N ARG A 222 -29.40 -4.41 7.35
CA ARG A 222 -29.43 -5.31 8.53
C ARG A 222 -30.84 -5.82 8.81
N ASN A 223 -31.84 -4.95 8.66
CA ASN A 223 -33.25 -5.28 8.83
C ASN A 223 -33.89 -5.94 7.59
N ASN A 224 -33.10 -6.24 6.56
CA ASN A 224 -33.55 -6.82 5.29
C ASN A 224 -34.63 -5.99 4.56
N ASN A 225 -34.66 -4.66 4.80
CA ASN A 225 -35.56 -3.70 4.15
C ASN A 225 -34.95 -3.21 2.81
N VAL A 226 -34.89 -4.11 1.83
CA VAL A 226 -34.17 -3.91 0.55
C VAL A 226 -34.68 -2.70 -0.26
N ASP A 227 -35.99 -2.53 -0.35
CA ASP A 227 -36.57 -1.44 -1.17
C ASP A 227 -36.20 -0.05 -0.64
N GLN A 228 -36.16 0.11 0.69
CA GLN A 228 -35.81 1.37 1.34
C GLN A 228 -34.29 1.59 1.37
N SER A 229 -33.51 0.52 1.52
CA SER A 229 -32.04 0.63 1.58
C SER A 229 -31.47 1.18 0.28
N MET A 230 -32.09 0.85 -0.87
CA MET A 230 -31.65 1.30 -2.19
C MET A 230 -31.57 2.83 -2.31
N VAL A 231 -32.55 3.55 -1.76
CA VAL A 231 -32.58 5.03 -1.82
C VAL A 231 -31.38 5.60 -1.06
N SER A 232 -31.11 5.08 0.13
CA SER A 232 -30.01 5.56 0.97
C SER A 232 -28.65 5.17 0.39
N ALA A 233 -28.51 3.95 -0.14
CA ALA A 233 -27.30 3.50 -0.81
C ALA A 233 -26.96 4.37 -2.04
N LEU A 234 -27.97 4.71 -2.87
CA LEU A 234 -27.77 5.60 -4.02
C LEU A 234 -27.41 7.03 -3.60
N MET A 235 -28.04 7.56 -2.54
CA MET A 235 -27.67 8.87 -2.00
C MET A 235 -26.23 8.87 -1.52
N PHE A 236 -25.81 7.85 -0.78
CA PHE A 236 -24.43 7.67 -0.34
C PHE A 236 -23.45 7.61 -1.52
N HIS A 237 -23.71 6.77 -2.51
CA HIS A 237 -22.92 6.68 -3.74
C HIS A 237 -22.84 8.05 -4.44
N ASN A 238 -23.94 8.78 -4.57
CA ASN A 238 -23.93 10.09 -5.23
C ASN A 238 -23.11 11.15 -4.47
N LEU A 239 -23.12 11.12 -3.13
CA LEU A 239 -22.28 12.01 -2.32
C LEU A 239 -20.79 11.73 -2.52
N LEU A 240 -20.41 10.47 -2.77
CA LEU A 240 -19.03 10.10 -3.04
C LEU A 240 -18.57 10.48 -4.46
N LYS A 241 -19.47 10.71 -5.42
CA LYS A 241 -19.05 11.04 -6.81
C LYS A 241 -18.20 12.30 -6.93
N SER A 242 -18.32 13.23 -5.99
CA SER A 242 -17.53 14.46 -5.97
C SER A 242 -16.17 14.30 -5.28
N THR A 243 -15.95 13.23 -4.53
CA THR A 243 -14.69 12.99 -3.83
C THR A 243 -13.60 12.59 -4.82
N THR A 244 -12.36 12.88 -4.46
CA THR A 244 -11.17 12.55 -5.25
C THR A 244 -10.97 11.04 -5.36
N TYR A 245 -11.18 10.28 -4.29
CA TYR A 245 -11.16 8.81 -4.31
C TYR A 245 -12.11 8.18 -5.34
N TYR A 246 -13.32 8.72 -5.54
CA TYR A 246 -14.24 8.19 -6.55
C TYR A 246 -13.76 8.48 -7.97
N LYS A 247 -13.25 9.70 -8.20
CA LYS A 247 -12.70 10.11 -9.51
C LYS A 247 -11.48 9.27 -9.86
N SER A 248 -10.54 9.12 -8.92
CA SER A 248 -9.36 8.26 -9.06
C SER A 248 -9.76 6.82 -9.37
N GLY A 249 -10.71 6.25 -8.61
CA GLY A 249 -11.24 4.92 -8.85
C GLY A 249 -11.93 4.77 -10.21
N ILE A 250 -12.60 5.80 -10.72
CA ILE A 250 -13.15 5.81 -12.09
C ILE A 250 -12.03 5.80 -13.13
N THR A 251 -10.99 6.62 -12.95
CA THR A 251 -9.83 6.67 -13.84
C THR A 251 -9.14 5.31 -13.91
N GLU A 252 -8.93 4.63 -12.78
CA GLU A 252 -8.37 3.27 -12.72
C GLU A 252 -9.23 2.25 -13.51
N LEU A 253 -10.57 2.33 -13.41
CA LEU A 253 -11.47 1.41 -14.12
C LEU A 253 -11.63 1.71 -15.62
N ARG A 254 -11.40 2.96 -16.04
CA ARG A 254 -11.55 3.43 -17.43
C ARG A 254 -10.23 3.55 -18.18
N GLY A 255 -9.12 3.61 -17.45
CA GLY A 255 -7.78 3.88 -17.96
C GLY A 255 -7.50 5.35 -18.23
N ASN A 256 -8.48 6.26 -18.23
CA ASN A 256 -8.24 7.70 -18.38
C ASN A 256 -9.40 8.53 -17.80
N SER A 257 -9.14 9.82 -17.61
CA SER A 257 -10.12 10.84 -17.21
C SER A 257 -10.96 11.36 -18.38
N GLY A 258 -10.48 11.19 -19.62
CA GLY A 258 -11.09 11.68 -20.86
C GLY A 258 -12.45 11.06 -21.23
N PRO A 259 -13.08 11.54 -22.32
CA PRO A 259 -14.42 11.09 -22.73
C PRO A 259 -14.43 9.65 -23.28
N ILE A 260 -13.36 9.22 -23.94
CA ILE A 260 -13.26 7.89 -24.54
C ILE A 260 -12.29 7.04 -23.70
N PRO A 261 -12.77 5.97 -23.02
CA PRO A 261 -11.92 5.12 -22.17
C PRO A 261 -10.80 4.43 -22.95
N GLY A 262 -9.72 4.07 -22.24
CA GLY A 262 -8.57 3.33 -22.75
C GLY A 262 -7.26 4.09 -22.58
N LEU A 263 -6.16 3.36 -22.48
CA LEU A 263 -4.81 3.92 -22.34
C LEU A 263 -4.07 3.92 -23.68
N PRO A 264 -3.15 4.87 -23.91
CA PRO A 264 -2.05 4.65 -24.83
C PRO A 264 -1.33 3.34 -24.51
N LEU A 265 -0.81 2.67 -25.53
CA LEU A 265 0.10 1.55 -25.35
C LEU A 265 1.51 2.09 -25.26
N TYR A 266 2.31 1.58 -24.31
CA TYR A 266 3.68 2.04 -24.08
C TYR A 266 4.70 1.03 -24.64
N SER A 267 4.52 -0.26 -24.40
CA SER A 267 5.48 -1.29 -24.81
C SER A 267 5.32 -1.72 -26.27
N PHE A 268 6.42 -2.11 -26.92
CA PHE A 268 6.39 -2.74 -28.24
C PHE A 268 5.85 -4.17 -28.15
N MET A 269 5.10 -4.62 -29.17
CA MET A 269 4.47 -5.94 -29.18
C MET A 269 5.19 -6.95 -30.07
N ASN A 270 5.68 -6.51 -31.22
CA ASN A 270 6.26 -7.36 -32.26
C ASN A 270 7.75 -7.09 -32.49
N LEU A 271 8.25 -5.94 -32.03
CA LEU A 271 9.62 -5.49 -32.14
C LEU A 271 10.42 -5.84 -30.89
N LYS A 272 11.64 -6.37 -31.09
CA LYS A 272 12.57 -6.61 -29.98
C LYS A 272 13.51 -5.42 -29.81
N THR A 273 13.64 -4.92 -28.58
CA THR A 273 14.59 -3.87 -28.23
C THR A 273 16.04 -4.35 -28.41
N PRO A 274 16.92 -3.56 -29.06
CA PRO A 274 18.31 -3.91 -29.21
C PRO A 274 19.02 -3.84 -27.86
N LYS A 275 19.73 -4.91 -27.49
CA LYS A 275 20.49 -4.95 -26.23
C LYS A 275 21.85 -4.26 -26.31
N THR A 276 22.42 -4.18 -27.51
CA THR A 276 23.71 -3.56 -27.76
C THR A 276 23.69 -2.74 -29.05
N ASP A 277 24.53 -1.72 -29.10
CA ASP A 277 24.79 -0.93 -30.31
C ASP A 277 25.69 -1.69 -31.32
N LYS A 278 26.04 -1.02 -32.42
CA LYS A 278 26.93 -1.57 -33.48
C LYS A 278 28.37 -1.80 -33.00
N GLN A 279 28.76 -1.20 -31.87
CA GLN A 279 30.08 -1.27 -31.27
C GLN A 279 30.14 -2.32 -30.13
N GLY A 280 29.00 -2.92 -29.79
CA GLY A 280 28.87 -3.92 -28.73
C GLY A 280 28.62 -3.33 -27.33
N THR A 281 28.38 -2.02 -27.24
CA THR A 281 28.04 -1.32 -25.99
C THR A 281 26.58 -1.61 -25.62
N ARG A 282 26.26 -1.80 -24.33
CA ARG A 282 24.87 -1.91 -23.87
C ARG A 282 24.12 -0.63 -24.19
N VAL A 283 22.89 -0.75 -24.69
CA VAL A 283 22.03 0.41 -24.94
C VAL A 283 21.30 0.74 -23.64
N PHE A 284 21.53 1.93 -23.10
CA PHE A 284 20.61 2.56 -22.15
C PHE A 284 19.53 3.26 -22.97
N GLY A 285 18.30 2.78 -22.86
CA GLY A 285 17.18 3.16 -23.73
C GLY A 285 16.44 4.42 -23.29
N VAL A 286 16.96 5.11 -22.27
CA VAL A 286 16.33 6.26 -21.61
C VAL A 286 17.08 7.53 -21.96
N GLN A 287 16.33 8.60 -22.23
CA GLN A 287 16.86 9.94 -22.39
C GLN A 287 16.05 10.92 -21.54
N PHE A 288 16.69 11.93 -20.97
CA PHE A 288 16.01 12.93 -20.14
C PHE A 288 15.87 14.26 -20.88
N VAL A 289 14.65 14.81 -20.87
CA VAL A 289 14.31 16.06 -21.55
C VAL A 289 13.78 17.08 -20.55
N ASP A 290 14.37 18.26 -20.50
CA ASP A 290 13.88 19.35 -19.65
C ASP A 290 12.52 19.86 -20.17
N ILE A 291 11.48 19.69 -19.35
CA ILE A 291 10.11 20.11 -19.64
C ILE A 291 9.59 21.13 -18.62
N SER A 292 10.47 21.74 -17.82
CA SER A 292 10.12 22.62 -16.69
C SER A 292 9.13 23.73 -17.06
N ASP A 293 9.32 24.38 -18.20
CA ASP A 293 8.43 25.43 -18.70
C ASP A 293 7.05 24.89 -19.12
N LYS A 294 7.01 23.67 -19.67
CA LYS A 294 5.77 23.05 -20.14
C LYS A 294 4.86 22.63 -18.99
N VAL A 295 5.46 22.13 -17.92
CA VAL A 295 4.74 21.66 -16.72
C VAL A 295 4.40 22.78 -15.74
N GLY A 296 4.74 24.03 -16.06
CA GLY A 296 4.38 25.20 -15.26
C GLY A 296 5.34 25.54 -14.10
N LEU A 297 6.50 24.87 -14.00
CA LEU A 297 7.46 25.04 -12.89
C LEU A 297 8.71 25.86 -13.26
N GLY A 298 9.00 26.08 -14.55
CA GLY A 298 10.24 26.74 -15.00
C GLY A 298 10.44 28.18 -14.55
N ALA A 299 9.37 28.88 -14.14
CA ALA A 299 9.45 30.24 -13.59
C ALA A 299 9.75 30.28 -12.07
N ILE A 300 9.77 29.13 -11.39
CA ILE A 300 9.99 29.07 -9.94
C ILE A 300 11.49 29.21 -9.66
N SER A 301 11.81 30.13 -8.75
CA SER A 301 13.17 30.38 -8.26
C SER A 301 13.18 30.48 -6.74
N GLN A 302 14.37 30.36 -6.14
CA GLN A 302 14.59 30.45 -4.69
C GLN A 302 13.84 29.38 -3.88
N ALA A 303 13.47 28.25 -4.48
CA ALA A 303 13.04 27.08 -3.74
C ALA A 303 14.19 26.57 -2.86
N ASP A 304 13.93 26.39 -1.56
CA ASP A 304 14.84 25.76 -0.61
C ASP A 304 14.41 24.29 -0.35
N ILE A 305 13.10 24.00 -0.39
CA ILE A 305 12.54 22.67 -0.14
C ILE A 305 11.45 22.38 -1.17
N VAL A 306 11.48 21.20 -1.78
CA VAL A 306 10.40 20.62 -2.58
C VAL A 306 9.98 19.28 -1.96
N LEU A 307 8.70 19.08 -1.70
CA LEU A 307 8.15 17.80 -1.23
C LEU A 307 7.08 17.30 -2.17
N LEU A 308 7.05 15.99 -2.35
CA LEU A 308 6.05 15.25 -3.12
C LEU A 308 5.00 14.68 -2.16
N GLY A 309 3.73 14.77 -2.55
CA GLY A 309 2.63 14.10 -1.86
C GLY A 309 1.30 14.29 -2.58
N ASP A 310 0.40 13.32 -2.50
CA ASP A 310 -0.99 13.46 -2.95
C ASP A 310 -1.77 14.25 -1.88
N TYR A 311 -1.80 15.59 -1.99
CA TYR A 311 -2.36 16.46 -0.95
C TYR A 311 -3.86 16.69 -1.11
N ASP A 312 -4.43 16.45 -2.29
CA ASP A 312 -5.87 16.55 -2.54
C ASP A 312 -6.58 15.18 -2.69
N GLY A 313 -5.84 14.08 -2.70
CA GLY A 313 -6.33 12.70 -2.66
C GLY A 313 -6.79 12.16 -4.01
N ASP A 314 -6.38 12.77 -5.13
CA ASP A 314 -6.81 12.38 -6.47
C ASP A 314 -5.96 11.27 -7.12
N GLY A 315 -4.84 10.93 -6.46
CA GLY A 315 -3.98 9.81 -6.80
C GLY A 315 -2.79 10.16 -7.68
N ASP A 316 -2.52 11.44 -7.97
CA ASP A 316 -1.24 11.90 -8.50
C ASP A 316 -0.42 12.70 -7.45
N TYR A 317 0.86 12.91 -7.73
CA TYR A 317 1.76 13.59 -6.80
C TYR A 317 1.73 15.11 -7.02
N ASP A 318 1.32 15.85 -5.99
CA ASP A 318 1.44 17.30 -5.89
C ASP A 318 2.82 17.74 -5.38
N LEU A 319 3.08 19.04 -5.45
CA LEU A 319 4.30 19.65 -4.92
C LEU A 319 4.03 20.67 -3.84
N PHE A 320 4.60 20.45 -2.66
CA PHE A 320 4.83 21.51 -1.69
C PHE A 320 6.19 22.15 -1.94
N ILE A 321 6.24 23.49 -2.04
CA ILE A 321 7.47 24.25 -2.30
C ILE A 321 7.62 25.31 -1.22
N SER A 322 8.71 25.24 -0.45
CA SER A 322 9.13 26.34 0.42
C SER A 322 10.25 27.14 -0.22
N LYS A 323 10.09 28.46 -0.28
CA LYS A 323 11.05 29.41 -0.82
C LYS A 323 11.86 30.08 0.28
N ARG A 324 13.09 30.47 -0.06
CA ARG A 324 13.92 31.27 0.83
C ARG A 324 13.26 32.63 1.12
N PRO A 325 13.03 33.00 2.39
CA PRO A 325 12.44 34.28 2.72
C PRO A 325 13.37 35.43 2.31
N ILE A 326 12.97 36.25 1.34
CA ILE A 326 13.67 37.52 1.05
C ILE A 326 13.34 38.57 2.13
N THR A 327 12.08 38.58 2.58
CA THR A 327 11.56 39.44 3.66
C THR A 327 10.43 38.71 4.40
N ASP A 328 10.15 39.07 5.64
CA ASP A 328 9.04 38.53 6.46
C ASP A 328 7.62 38.91 5.96
N GLU A 329 7.52 39.67 4.86
CA GLU A 329 6.26 40.21 4.33
C GLU A 329 5.63 39.33 3.24
N PHE A 330 6.39 38.41 2.64
CA PHE A 330 5.88 37.53 1.58
C PHE A 330 5.68 36.10 2.09
N ARG A 331 4.62 35.49 1.58
CA ARG A 331 4.38 34.06 1.73
C ARG A 331 5.46 33.27 0.98
N ASN A 332 6.01 32.26 1.65
CA ASN A 332 7.12 31.48 1.13
C ASN A 332 6.75 30.01 0.85
N GLN A 333 5.62 29.53 1.35
CA GLN A 333 5.16 28.15 1.20
C GLN A 333 4.04 28.04 0.16
N PHE A 334 4.20 27.19 -0.84
CA PHE A 334 3.29 27.03 -1.97
C PHE A 334 2.90 25.56 -2.12
N ILE A 335 1.68 25.31 -2.61
CA ILE A 335 1.25 23.98 -3.06
C ILE A 335 0.84 24.09 -4.52
N PHE A 336 1.35 23.18 -5.33
CA PHE A 336 1.04 23.04 -6.75
C PHE A 336 0.33 21.71 -6.95
N ALA A 337 -0.93 21.77 -7.36
CA ALA A 337 -1.69 20.60 -7.73
C ALA A 337 -1.20 20.06 -9.08
N ASN A 338 -1.02 18.75 -9.18
CA ASN A 338 -0.74 18.07 -10.43
C ASN A 338 -2.06 17.71 -11.15
N ASP A 339 -2.01 17.62 -12.48
CA ASP A 339 -3.16 17.28 -13.32
C ASP A 339 -2.59 16.65 -14.59
N GLY A 340 -2.16 15.39 -14.48
CA GLY A 340 -1.54 14.65 -15.58
C GLY A 340 -0.20 15.24 -16.05
N GLY A 341 0.65 15.63 -15.11
CA GLY A 341 1.99 16.20 -15.34
C GLY A 341 2.02 17.73 -15.46
N ILE A 342 0.89 18.43 -15.36
CA ILE A 342 0.81 19.89 -15.44
C ILE A 342 0.49 20.49 -14.06
N PHE A 343 1.41 21.29 -13.54
CA PHE A 343 1.28 21.89 -12.21
C PHE A 343 0.53 23.23 -12.21
N LYS A 344 -0.40 23.37 -11.27
CA LYS A 344 -1.17 24.60 -11.04
C LYS A 344 -1.01 25.05 -9.59
N ASP A 345 -0.65 26.31 -9.39
CA ASP A 345 -0.57 26.90 -8.05
C ASP A 345 -1.97 26.99 -7.41
N ILE A 346 -2.20 26.19 -6.37
CA ILE A 346 -3.46 26.17 -5.58
C ILE A 346 -3.29 26.82 -4.21
N SER A 347 -2.19 27.54 -4.00
CA SER A 347 -1.77 28.09 -2.71
C SER A 347 -2.83 28.95 -2.01
N THR A 348 -3.75 29.59 -2.72
CA THR A 348 -4.73 30.51 -2.12
C THR A 348 -5.57 29.84 -1.02
N ASN A 349 -5.42 30.29 0.23
CA ASN A 349 -6.13 29.77 1.42
C ASN A 349 -5.85 28.29 1.79
N ILE A 350 -4.67 27.76 1.49
CA ILE A 350 -4.28 26.40 1.94
C ILE A 350 -4.03 26.28 3.45
N GLY A 351 -3.92 27.39 4.20
CA GLY A 351 -3.73 27.37 5.65
C GLY A 351 -2.28 27.23 6.17
N ILE A 352 -1.30 27.10 5.29
CA ILE A 352 0.14 27.21 5.61
C ILE A 352 0.60 28.66 5.42
N ASP A 353 0.85 29.36 6.51
CA ASP A 353 1.34 30.74 6.51
C ASP A 353 2.17 31.01 7.77
N HIS A 354 3.48 30.80 7.67
CA HIS A 354 4.39 31.05 8.79
C HIS A 354 5.66 31.80 8.37
N LYS A 355 6.32 32.35 9.38
CA LYS A 355 7.57 33.13 9.25
C LYS A 355 8.78 32.31 9.65
N GLY A 356 9.95 32.73 9.17
CA GLY A 356 11.23 32.05 9.39
C GLY A 356 11.71 31.31 8.15
N GLN A 357 12.94 30.82 8.19
CA GLN A 357 13.49 29.94 7.17
C GLN A 357 13.15 28.49 7.51
N ASP A 358 12.57 27.79 6.55
CA ASP A 358 12.33 26.36 6.65
C ASP A 358 13.66 25.62 6.44
N ILE A 359 13.96 24.69 7.35
CA ILE A 359 15.22 23.93 7.41
C ILE A 359 15.06 22.59 6.70
N HIS A 360 13.93 21.93 6.97
CA HIS A 360 13.57 20.63 6.41
C HIS A 360 12.06 20.45 6.56
N ALA A 361 11.46 19.62 5.71
CA ALA A 361 10.06 19.24 5.86
C ALA A 361 9.88 17.78 5.44
N VAL A 362 8.86 17.14 5.98
CA VAL A 362 8.47 15.75 5.66
C VAL A 362 6.96 15.66 5.62
N THR A 363 6.45 14.71 4.82
CA THR A 363 5.02 14.42 4.73
C THR A 363 4.73 13.01 5.25
N ALA A 364 3.63 12.86 5.97
CA ALA A 364 3.13 11.59 6.49
C ALA A 364 1.67 11.75 6.91
N ASP A 365 0.94 10.65 7.02
CA ASP A 365 -0.41 10.61 7.60
C ASP A 365 -0.29 10.31 9.10
N TYR A 366 -0.02 11.35 9.91
CA TYR A 366 0.38 11.13 11.31
C TYR A 366 -0.79 10.72 12.20
N ASP A 367 -2.01 11.13 11.87
CA ASP A 367 -3.22 10.77 12.62
C ASP A 367 -4.02 9.64 11.96
N ASN A 368 -3.39 8.98 10.98
CA ASN A 368 -3.94 7.84 10.27
C ASN A 368 -5.32 8.21 9.70
N ASP A 369 -5.46 9.43 9.14
CA ASP A 369 -6.64 9.96 8.49
C ASP A 369 -6.71 9.79 6.96
N GLY A 370 -5.69 9.15 6.39
CA GLY A 370 -5.53 8.84 4.97
C GLY A 370 -5.34 10.07 4.09
N SER A 371 -5.06 11.22 4.71
CA SER A 371 -4.61 12.45 4.06
C SER A 371 -3.16 12.69 4.47
N LEU A 372 -2.31 13.10 3.53
CA LEU A 372 -0.93 13.43 3.87
C LEU A 372 -0.84 14.79 4.56
N ASP A 373 -0.24 14.81 5.75
CA ASP A 373 0.09 15.98 6.55
C ASP A 373 1.52 16.47 6.28
N ILE A 374 1.87 17.67 6.77
CA ILE A 374 3.20 18.23 6.57
C ILE A 374 3.80 18.70 7.89
N LEU A 375 4.98 18.17 8.24
CA LEU A 375 5.80 18.69 9.33
C LEU A 375 6.94 19.51 8.76
N ILE A 376 7.10 20.75 9.25
CA ILE A 376 8.12 21.69 8.80
C ILE A 376 9.02 22.05 9.99
N LEU A 377 10.31 21.72 9.89
CA LEU A 377 11.35 22.24 10.76
C LEU A 377 11.73 23.65 10.32
N ASN A 378 11.76 24.59 11.25
CA ASN A 378 11.93 26.01 10.93
C ASN A 378 12.79 26.70 11.99
N ASP A 379 13.61 27.66 11.56
CA ASP A 379 14.59 28.35 12.40
C ASP A 379 14.00 29.20 13.54
N ARG A 380 12.71 29.57 13.44
CA ARG A 380 11.97 30.26 14.50
C ARG A 380 11.11 29.30 15.29
N ARG A 381 10.26 28.54 14.61
CA ARG A 381 9.32 27.59 15.22
C ARG A 381 8.94 26.52 14.23
N SER A 382 9.30 25.28 14.49
CA SER A 382 8.81 24.12 13.75
C SER A 382 7.31 23.92 13.96
N ARG A 383 6.62 23.37 12.96
CA ARG A 383 5.16 23.18 12.96
C ARG A 383 4.76 21.84 12.36
N LEU A 384 3.65 21.30 12.84
CA LEU A 384 2.90 20.20 12.21
C LEU A 384 1.58 20.76 11.67
N TYR A 385 1.33 20.54 10.39
CA TYR A 385 0.15 20.98 9.66
C TYR A 385 -0.69 19.76 9.27
N LYS A 386 -1.88 19.65 9.85
CA LYS A 386 -2.86 18.61 9.52
C LYS A 386 -3.62 18.95 8.23
N ASN A 387 -3.67 18.05 7.27
CA ASN A 387 -4.52 18.12 6.09
C ASN A 387 -5.96 17.71 6.43
N ASN A 388 -6.95 18.38 5.85
CA ASN A 388 -8.36 18.06 6.04
C ASN A 388 -8.93 17.11 4.97
N GLY A 389 -8.10 16.57 4.10
CA GLY A 389 -8.48 15.69 2.98
C GLY A 389 -8.95 16.42 1.72
N GLU A 390 -8.83 17.75 1.66
CA GLU A 390 -9.17 18.57 0.49
C GLU A 390 -8.03 19.56 0.15
N GLY A 391 -6.79 19.25 0.53
CA GLY A 391 -5.62 20.11 0.30
C GLY A 391 -5.59 21.39 1.15
N LYS A 392 -6.29 21.40 2.30
CA LYS A 392 -6.21 22.50 3.27
C LYS A 392 -5.61 22.03 4.58
N PHE A 393 -4.72 22.85 5.11
CA PHE A 393 -3.87 22.56 6.23
C PHE A 393 -4.21 23.41 7.45
N ILE A 394 -4.12 22.81 8.63
CA ILE A 394 -4.37 23.44 9.92
C ILE A 394 -3.14 23.22 10.79
N ASP A 395 -2.55 24.29 11.33
CA ASP A 395 -1.46 24.18 12.31
C ASP A 395 -2.01 23.56 13.61
N VAL A 396 -1.54 22.35 13.93
CA VAL A 396 -1.93 21.56 15.11
C VAL A 396 -0.78 21.41 16.11
N THR A 397 0.27 22.22 15.95
CA THR A 397 1.53 22.08 16.71
C THR A 397 1.33 22.22 18.22
N TYR A 398 0.38 23.04 18.67
CA TYR A 398 0.16 23.23 20.10
C TYR A 398 -0.59 22.05 20.70
N GLU A 399 -1.58 21.54 19.96
CA GLU A 399 -2.44 20.43 20.31
C GLU A 399 -1.66 19.12 20.43
N THR A 400 -0.63 18.94 19.60
CA THR A 400 0.19 17.72 19.61
C THR A 400 1.11 17.60 20.83
N GLY A 401 1.41 18.71 21.50
CA GLY A 401 2.32 18.71 22.65
C GLY A 401 3.80 18.51 22.31
N ILE A 402 4.18 18.51 21.03
CA ILE A 402 5.58 18.32 20.60
C ILE A 402 6.42 19.54 20.98
N SER A 403 7.57 19.30 21.62
CA SER A 403 8.56 20.33 21.95
C SER A 403 9.82 20.17 21.10
N PHE A 404 9.84 20.83 19.95
CA PHE A 404 10.98 20.83 19.03
C PHE A 404 12.20 21.55 19.61
N LYS A 405 13.39 20.93 19.53
CA LYS A 405 14.66 21.63 19.79
C LYS A 405 14.97 22.60 18.65
N SER A 406 15.48 23.78 19.00
CA SER A 406 15.87 24.84 18.04
C SER A 406 17.01 24.46 17.07
N ASN A 407 17.70 23.35 17.32
CA ASN A 407 18.80 22.84 16.50
C ASN A 407 18.43 21.54 15.77
N ALA A 408 17.14 21.26 15.57
CA ALA A 408 16.67 20.20 14.69
C ALA A 408 17.20 20.38 13.26
N VAL A 409 17.57 19.27 12.62
CA VAL A 409 18.18 19.26 11.28
C VAL A 409 17.29 18.52 10.30
N GLN A 410 16.81 17.34 10.68
CA GLN A 410 15.99 16.48 9.86
C GLN A 410 15.02 15.69 10.72
N THR A 411 13.93 15.23 10.12
CA THR A 411 12.87 14.50 10.80
C THR A 411 12.16 13.54 9.87
N GLY A 412 11.45 12.58 10.44
CA GLY A 412 10.78 11.52 9.71
C GLY A 412 9.86 10.75 10.63
N PHE A 413 8.83 10.16 10.02
CA PHE A 413 7.81 9.39 10.70
C PHE A 413 8.10 7.90 10.61
N VAL A 414 7.87 7.17 11.70
CA VAL A 414 8.16 5.73 11.81
C VAL A 414 7.24 5.09 12.83
N ASP A 415 6.73 3.90 12.56
CA ASP A 415 6.00 3.06 13.52
C ASP A 415 7.04 2.22 14.30
N TYR A 416 7.68 2.79 15.34
CA TYR A 416 8.85 2.14 15.96
C TYR A 416 8.48 1.06 16.98
N ASP A 417 7.26 1.10 17.53
CA ASP A 417 6.76 0.10 18.47
C ASP A 417 5.69 -0.84 17.87
N LEU A 418 5.48 -0.75 16.54
CA LEU A 418 4.70 -1.68 15.71
C LEU A 418 3.23 -1.76 16.12
N GLU A 419 2.66 -0.62 16.50
CA GLU A 419 1.30 -0.52 17.02
C GLU A 419 0.32 0.20 16.07
N GLY A 420 0.80 0.59 14.89
CA GLY A 420 -0.03 1.01 13.76
C GLY A 420 -0.28 2.51 13.64
N ASP A 421 0.27 3.34 14.53
CA ASP A 421 0.40 4.78 14.37
C ASP A 421 1.84 5.22 14.11
N LEU A 422 2.01 6.38 13.48
CA LEU A 422 3.33 6.89 13.11
C LEU A 422 3.88 7.80 14.21
N ASP A 423 5.03 7.42 14.74
CA ASP A 423 5.82 8.20 15.69
C ASP A 423 6.77 9.15 14.97
N LEU A 424 7.38 10.06 15.72
CA LEU A 424 8.20 11.12 15.17
C LEU A 424 9.63 11.07 15.71
N PHE A 425 10.59 10.85 14.81
CA PHE A 425 12.01 10.92 15.12
C PHE A 425 12.64 12.19 14.52
N ILE A 426 13.46 12.88 15.32
CA ILE A 426 14.13 14.14 14.95
C ILE A 426 15.61 14.03 15.30
N VAL A 427 16.46 14.20 14.29
CA VAL A 427 17.91 14.36 14.49
C VAL A 427 18.26 15.83 14.66
N THR A 428 19.21 16.11 15.54
CA THR A 428 19.62 17.49 15.87
C THR A 428 21.12 17.66 15.75
N LYS A 429 21.61 18.89 15.93
CA LYS A 429 23.06 19.15 16.03
C LYS A 429 23.68 18.70 17.37
N THR A 430 22.91 18.03 18.23
CA THR A 430 23.31 17.59 19.58
C THR A 430 22.74 16.20 19.87
N THR A 431 21.65 16.10 20.61
CA THR A 431 20.99 14.83 20.93
C THR A 431 19.66 14.69 20.20
N ASN A 432 19.35 13.47 19.78
CA ASN A 432 18.13 13.17 19.03
C ASN A 432 16.87 13.30 19.91
N GLN A 433 15.71 13.37 19.26
CA GLN A 433 14.40 13.30 19.94
C GLN A 433 13.55 12.21 19.30
N LEU A 434 12.85 11.44 20.12
CA LEU A 434 11.81 10.51 19.70
C LEU A 434 10.52 10.82 20.47
N PHE A 435 9.47 11.07 19.70
CA PHE A 435 8.14 11.37 20.19
C PHE A 435 7.21 10.24 19.77
N ARG A 436 6.68 9.53 20.76
CA ARG A 436 5.70 8.47 20.54
C ARG A 436 4.31 9.08 20.33
N ASN A 437 3.61 8.69 19.29
CA ASN A 437 2.22 9.06 19.04
C ASN A 437 1.31 8.32 20.02
N ASN A 438 0.28 8.97 20.54
CA ASN A 438 -0.64 8.34 21.50
C ASN A 438 -1.95 7.89 20.84
N GLY A 439 -2.03 7.88 19.50
CA GLY A 439 -3.24 7.59 18.74
C GLY A 439 -4.40 8.59 18.94
N ASP A 440 -4.18 9.70 19.65
CA ASP A 440 -5.20 10.71 19.99
C ASP A 440 -4.87 12.13 19.49
N GLY A 441 -3.90 12.23 18.59
CA GLY A 441 -3.39 13.49 18.04
C GLY A 441 -2.34 14.17 18.94
N THR A 442 -2.00 13.58 20.09
CA THR A 442 -0.92 14.04 20.97
C THR A 442 0.31 13.14 20.90
N PHE A 443 1.47 13.70 21.25
CA PHE A 443 2.75 13.00 21.28
C PHE A 443 3.39 13.07 22.66
N LYS A 444 4.16 12.03 23.00
CA LYS A 444 4.94 11.94 24.24
C LYS A 444 6.43 11.81 23.94
N ASP A 445 7.25 12.68 24.53
CA ASP A 445 8.71 12.53 24.45
C ASP A 445 9.15 11.26 25.20
N VAL A 446 9.75 10.33 24.47
CA VAL A 446 10.27 9.05 24.97
C VAL A 446 11.79 8.91 24.75
N SER A 447 12.47 9.99 24.34
CA SER A 447 13.87 9.99 23.89
C SER A 447 14.86 9.34 24.87
N GLU A 448 14.70 9.61 26.17
CA GLU A 448 15.55 9.01 27.22
C GLU A 448 15.16 7.56 27.50
N LYS A 449 13.85 7.27 27.55
CA LYS A 449 13.30 5.94 27.85
C LYS A 449 13.67 4.93 26.76
N SER A 450 13.63 5.36 25.49
CA SER A 450 13.98 4.54 24.34
C SER A 450 15.49 4.41 24.11
N ARG A 451 16.30 5.20 24.83
CA ARG A 451 17.78 5.21 24.71
C ARG A 451 18.29 5.66 23.33
N ILE A 452 17.46 6.37 22.57
CA ILE A 452 17.78 6.87 21.22
C ILE A 452 18.45 8.26 21.22
N THR A 453 18.49 8.93 22.39
CA THR A 453 19.05 10.28 22.55
C THR A 453 20.47 10.40 21.97
N GLY A 454 21.27 9.33 22.10
CA GLY A 454 22.63 9.26 21.60
C GLY A 454 23.63 10.16 22.33
N GLU A 455 24.85 10.20 21.82
CA GLU A 455 25.85 11.19 22.24
C GLU A 455 25.54 12.57 21.63
N SER A 456 26.09 13.64 22.20
CA SER A 456 25.89 15.00 21.68
C SER A 456 26.78 15.25 20.46
N VAL A 457 26.32 14.82 19.29
CA VAL A 457 27.05 14.92 18.01
C VAL A 457 26.23 15.67 16.96
N ASN A 458 26.92 16.22 15.96
CA ASN A 458 26.25 16.99 14.90
C ASN A 458 25.76 16.04 13.79
N SER A 459 24.50 15.61 13.91
CA SER A 459 23.83 14.74 12.95
C SER A 459 23.38 15.49 11.69
N LYS A 460 23.27 14.77 10.58
CA LYS A 460 23.04 15.30 9.23
C LYS A 460 21.83 14.71 8.53
N ASP A 461 21.70 13.40 8.61
CA ASP A 461 20.71 12.62 7.89
C ASP A 461 20.37 11.36 8.68
N MET A 462 19.32 10.66 8.29
CA MET A 462 18.89 9.41 8.90
C MET A 462 18.14 8.50 7.91
N SER A 463 18.09 7.22 8.21
CA SER A 463 17.33 6.23 7.44
C SER A 463 16.68 5.22 8.39
N PHE A 464 15.47 4.79 8.01
CA PHE A 464 14.69 3.76 8.69
C PHE A 464 14.67 2.48 7.85
N GLY A 465 14.65 1.34 8.51
CA GLY A 465 14.55 0.05 7.83
C GLY A 465 14.72 -1.11 8.79
N ASP A 466 14.31 -2.30 8.40
CA ASP A 466 14.65 -3.54 9.09
C ASP A 466 16.03 -4.00 8.57
N PHE A 467 17.11 -3.53 9.21
CA PHE A 467 18.47 -3.74 8.71
C PHE A 467 19.07 -5.07 9.19
N ASP A 468 18.46 -5.76 10.14
CA ASP A 468 18.84 -7.11 10.57
C ASP A 468 17.84 -8.22 10.23
N ASP A 469 16.78 -7.88 9.47
CA ASP A 469 15.72 -8.77 8.97
C ASP A 469 15.00 -9.53 10.10
N ASP A 470 14.89 -8.90 11.28
CA ASP A 470 14.29 -9.50 12.46
C ASP A 470 12.79 -9.17 12.62
N GLY A 471 12.29 -8.20 11.85
CA GLY A 471 10.89 -7.78 11.78
C GLY A 471 10.53 -6.51 12.54
N ASP A 472 11.50 -5.76 13.07
CA ASP A 472 11.29 -4.42 13.61
C ASP A 472 12.12 -3.34 12.90
N VAL A 473 11.74 -2.07 13.11
CA VAL A 473 12.35 -0.94 12.40
C VAL A 473 13.54 -0.40 13.19
N ASP A 474 14.71 -0.46 12.58
CA ASP A 474 15.95 0.13 13.04
C ASP A 474 16.15 1.57 12.55
N ILE A 475 17.12 2.27 13.16
CA ILE A 475 17.46 3.66 12.79
C ILE A 475 18.97 3.81 12.61
N ILE A 476 19.39 4.29 11.43
CA ILE A 476 20.76 4.75 11.19
C ILE A 476 20.76 6.27 11.14
N VAL A 477 21.68 6.90 11.90
CA VAL A 477 21.86 8.36 11.95
C VAL A 477 23.26 8.72 11.46
N LEU A 478 23.32 9.59 10.46
CA LEU A 478 24.55 10.08 9.85
C LEU A 478 25.13 11.23 10.67
N ASN A 479 26.38 11.09 11.15
CA ASN A 479 27.07 12.11 11.94
C ASN A 479 28.20 12.77 11.14
N SER A 480 28.40 14.08 11.31
CA SER A 480 29.32 14.85 10.45
C SER A 480 30.81 14.72 10.78
N GLU A 481 31.16 14.57 12.06
CA GLU A 481 32.56 14.57 12.55
C GLU A 481 32.85 13.35 13.44
N ASP A 482 31.87 12.46 13.62
CA ASP A 482 31.93 11.27 14.48
C ASP A 482 31.40 10.05 13.72
N ILE A 483 31.55 8.87 14.33
CA ILE A 483 30.98 7.62 13.80
C ILE A 483 29.45 7.77 13.69
N SER A 484 28.89 7.45 12.52
CA SER A 484 27.44 7.37 12.33
C SER A 484 26.83 6.38 13.31
N SER A 485 25.67 6.73 13.87
CA SER A 485 24.99 5.90 14.85
C SER A 485 24.10 4.87 14.16
N PHE A 486 24.01 3.66 14.72
CA PHE A 486 23.03 2.65 14.32
C PHE A 486 22.38 2.10 15.58
N TYR A 487 21.08 2.35 15.68
CA TYR A 487 20.19 1.92 16.74
C TYR A 487 19.36 0.72 16.28
N ASP A 488 19.68 -0.44 16.86
CA ASP A 488 18.99 -1.73 16.72
C ASP A 488 17.77 -1.72 17.65
N ASN A 489 16.58 -1.92 17.09
CA ASN A 489 15.33 -1.88 17.86
C ASN A 489 15.16 -3.20 18.62
N ARG A 490 15.15 -3.14 19.94
CA ARG A 490 15.02 -4.33 20.80
C ARG A 490 13.58 -4.66 21.11
N ARG A 491 12.64 -4.04 20.38
CA ARG A 491 11.21 -3.99 20.66
C ARG A 491 10.93 -3.33 22.00
N GLN A 492 9.66 -3.32 22.40
CA GLN A 492 9.20 -2.74 23.67
C GLN A 492 9.60 -1.26 23.85
N GLY A 493 9.87 -0.59 22.72
CA GLY A 493 10.29 0.79 22.63
C GLY A 493 11.68 1.10 23.21
N ILE A 494 12.63 0.17 23.13
CA ILE A 494 14.03 0.39 23.54
C ILE A 494 14.99 0.07 22.40
N PHE A 495 15.96 0.95 22.18
CA PHE A 495 17.02 0.75 21.20
C PHE A 495 18.36 0.37 21.86
N SER A 496 19.20 -0.34 21.10
CA SER A 496 20.61 -0.59 21.42
C SER A 496 21.51 0.06 20.38
N ASP A 497 22.53 0.78 20.83
CA ASP A 497 23.57 1.32 19.95
C ASP A 497 24.53 0.20 19.52
N ILE A 498 24.55 -0.08 18.21
CA ILE A 498 25.37 -1.12 17.58
C ILE A 498 26.40 -0.56 16.59
N SER A 499 26.62 0.76 16.60
CA SER A 499 27.41 1.51 15.61
C SER A 499 28.82 0.96 15.39
N THR A 500 29.48 0.50 16.46
CA THR A 500 30.87 0.01 16.39
C THR A 500 30.98 -1.41 15.82
N LYS A 501 29.94 -2.24 15.94
CA LYS A 501 29.92 -3.63 15.43
C LYS A 501 29.26 -3.75 14.06
N SER A 502 28.48 -2.75 13.64
CA SER A 502 27.71 -2.79 12.40
C SER A 502 28.56 -2.61 11.14
N GLY A 503 29.79 -2.09 11.23
CA GLY A 503 30.67 -1.95 10.07
C GLY A 503 30.37 -0.75 9.15
N ILE A 504 29.47 0.15 9.56
CA ILE A 504 29.09 1.38 8.81
C ILE A 504 30.09 2.53 8.93
N GLY A 505 31.27 2.29 9.49
CA GLY A 505 32.30 3.31 9.69
C GLY A 505 32.67 4.02 8.38
N PHE A 506 32.65 5.35 8.39
CA PHE A 506 32.84 6.19 7.21
C PHE A 506 33.91 7.25 7.45
N ASN A 507 34.96 7.25 6.62
CA ASN A 507 36.09 8.17 6.74
C ASN A 507 35.98 9.30 5.71
N GLY A 508 34.97 10.17 5.85
CA GLY A 508 34.69 11.28 4.91
C GLY A 508 33.85 12.38 5.56
N ARG A 509 33.22 13.23 4.74
CA ARG A 509 32.23 14.23 5.19
C ARG A 509 30.84 13.78 4.74
N PRO A 510 30.22 12.83 5.45
CA PRO A 510 28.95 12.26 5.02
C PRO A 510 27.84 13.31 5.07
N ASN A 511 26.94 13.28 4.10
CA ASN A 511 25.86 14.27 4.00
C ASN A 511 24.50 13.72 3.59
N SER A 512 24.47 12.63 2.83
CA SER A 512 23.22 11.96 2.48
C SER A 512 23.37 10.46 2.67
N LEU A 513 22.36 9.84 3.27
CA LEU A 513 22.23 8.42 3.55
C LEU A 513 20.93 7.92 2.90
N ILE A 514 21.04 6.92 2.04
CA ILE A 514 19.88 6.26 1.43
C ILE A 514 19.97 4.76 1.63
N ALA A 515 18.80 4.11 1.78
CA ALA A 515 18.67 2.67 1.89
C ALA A 515 17.94 2.10 0.66
N GLY A 516 18.30 0.88 0.26
CA GLY A 516 17.63 0.18 -0.83
C GLY A 516 18.35 -1.12 -1.19
N ASP A 517 17.59 -2.14 -1.59
CA ASP A 517 18.13 -3.43 -2.05
C ASP A 517 18.69 -3.29 -3.48
N TYR A 518 19.86 -2.68 -3.62
CA TYR A 518 20.46 -2.42 -4.93
C TYR A 518 20.88 -3.71 -5.66
N ASN A 519 21.09 -4.79 -4.90
CA ASN A 519 21.64 -6.03 -5.42
C ASN A 519 20.59 -7.16 -5.52
N ASN A 520 19.34 -6.85 -5.19
CA ASN A 520 18.18 -7.75 -5.22
C ASN A 520 18.40 -9.04 -4.41
N ASP A 521 19.03 -8.94 -3.24
CA ASP A 521 19.26 -10.07 -2.32
C ASP A 521 18.28 -10.13 -1.15
N GLY A 522 17.35 -9.17 -1.05
CA GLY A 522 16.30 -9.12 -0.04
C GLY A 522 16.66 -8.39 1.24
N PHE A 523 17.86 -7.80 1.32
CA PHE A 523 18.32 -7.00 2.46
C PHE A 523 18.46 -5.51 2.08
N LEU A 524 18.17 -4.62 3.04
CA LEU A 524 18.36 -3.19 2.81
C LEU A 524 19.85 -2.83 2.90
N ASP A 525 20.45 -2.55 1.75
CA ASP A 525 21.78 -1.97 1.66
C ASP A 525 21.73 -0.45 1.85
N ILE A 526 22.89 0.19 2.04
CA ILE A 526 22.96 1.65 2.18
C ILE A 526 24.01 2.28 1.26
N PHE A 527 23.74 3.50 0.80
CA PHE A 527 24.72 4.37 0.16
C PHE A 527 24.92 5.66 0.97
N ILE A 528 26.19 6.00 1.22
CA ILE A 528 26.58 7.25 1.88
C ILE A 528 27.28 8.16 0.86
N ALA A 529 26.67 9.31 0.61
CA ALA A 529 27.20 10.39 -0.20
C ALA A 529 28.12 11.32 0.62
N ASP A 530 29.27 11.65 0.03
CA ASP A 530 30.33 12.47 0.62
C ASP A 530 30.34 13.90 0.04
N LEU A 531 30.23 14.90 0.90
CA LEU A 531 30.38 16.30 0.51
C LEU A 531 31.81 16.64 0.05
N SER A 532 32.83 15.89 0.48
CA SER A 532 34.19 16.11 -0.01
C SER A 532 34.41 15.51 -1.42
N GLY A 533 33.53 14.60 -1.82
CA GLY A 533 33.56 13.89 -3.09
C GLY A 533 34.64 12.82 -3.22
N GLN A 534 35.27 12.40 -2.12
CA GLN A 534 36.40 11.47 -2.15
C GLN A 534 36.05 10.08 -1.62
N HIS A 535 35.00 9.96 -0.80
CA HIS A 535 34.76 8.76 0.00
C HIS A 535 33.39 8.12 -0.15
N HIS A 536 32.59 8.51 -1.15
CA HIS A 536 31.30 7.88 -1.50
C HIS A 536 31.37 6.36 -1.36
N ALA A 537 30.34 5.75 -0.76
CA ALA A 537 30.39 4.34 -0.41
C ALA A 537 29.02 3.68 -0.45
N ILE A 538 28.93 2.56 -1.17
CA ILE A 538 27.86 1.58 -0.99
C ILE A 538 28.32 0.59 0.08
N PHE A 539 27.41 0.22 0.96
CA PHE A 539 27.60 -0.80 1.98
C PHE A 539 26.55 -1.88 1.78
N LYS A 540 27.03 -3.11 1.54
CA LYS A 540 26.20 -4.29 1.43
C LYS A 540 25.83 -4.80 2.82
N ASN A 541 24.54 -5.00 3.06
CA ASN A 541 24.00 -5.59 4.27
C ASN A 541 24.19 -7.12 4.26
N ARG A 542 24.42 -7.70 5.43
CA ARG A 542 24.55 -9.15 5.63
C ARG A 542 23.28 -9.81 6.19
N GLY A 543 22.24 -9.03 6.50
CA GLY A 543 20.99 -9.51 7.09
C GLY A 543 21.11 -9.88 8.57
N ASP A 544 22.05 -9.27 9.28
CA ASP A 544 22.29 -9.48 10.72
C ASP A 544 22.64 -8.16 11.45
N GLY A 545 22.26 -7.02 10.85
CA GLY A 545 22.56 -5.68 11.36
C GLY A 545 24.02 -5.27 11.14
N THR A 546 24.73 -5.96 10.24
CA THR A 546 26.11 -5.63 9.89
C THR A 546 26.34 -5.49 8.39
N PHE A 547 27.28 -4.61 8.05
CA PHE A 547 27.54 -4.12 6.71
C PHE A 547 28.99 -4.34 6.28
N ILE A 548 29.19 -4.52 4.98
CA ILE A 548 30.51 -4.55 4.34
C ILE A 548 30.53 -3.50 3.23
N LYS A 549 31.54 -2.63 3.22
CA LYS A 549 31.76 -1.68 2.12
C LYS A 549 31.98 -2.40 0.78
N ASP A 550 31.09 -2.19 -0.19
CA ASP A 550 31.24 -2.69 -1.55
C ASP A 550 32.14 -1.75 -2.37
N LYS A 551 33.38 -2.18 -2.59
CA LYS A 551 34.36 -1.43 -3.39
C LYS A 551 34.26 -1.71 -4.88
N LYS A 552 33.56 -2.78 -5.26
CA LYS A 552 33.49 -3.26 -6.65
C LYS A 552 32.41 -2.50 -7.41
N SER A 553 31.23 -2.32 -6.82
CA SER A 553 30.06 -1.75 -7.52
C SER A 553 30.33 -0.40 -8.18
N LEU A 554 31.10 0.48 -7.53
CA LEU A 554 31.42 1.82 -8.04
C LEU A 554 32.78 1.91 -8.77
N SER A 555 33.53 0.81 -8.87
CA SER A 555 34.92 0.85 -9.38
C SER A 555 35.04 1.29 -10.86
N GLY A 556 33.97 1.11 -11.64
CA GLY A 556 33.88 1.53 -13.04
C GLY A 556 33.34 2.95 -13.26
N VAL A 557 32.92 3.64 -12.20
CA VAL A 557 32.29 4.96 -12.31
C VAL A 557 33.36 6.06 -12.30
N PHE A 558 33.73 6.51 -13.49
CA PHE A 558 34.69 7.61 -13.65
C PHE A 558 34.03 8.95 -13.31
N GLY A 559 34.66 9.75 -12.44
CA GLY A 559 34.20 11.11 -12.13
C GLY A 559 33.35 11.26 -10.87
N LEU A 560 32.82 10.16 -10.30
CA LEU A 560 32.21 10.16 -8.96
C LEU A 560 33.23 10.56 -7.89
N ASN A 561 34.49 10.14 -8.08
CA ASN A 561 35.63 10.72 -7.38
C ASN A 561 35.81 12.18 -7.83
N ASN A 562 35.82 13.10 -6.87
CA ASN A 562 35.74 14.56 -7.03
C ASN A 562 34.36 15.09 -7.41
N PHE A 563 33.28 14.35 -7.13
CA PHE A 563 31.92 14.87 -7.18
C PHE A 563 31.43 15.15 -5.77
N SER A 564 31.27 16.42 -5.39
CA SER A 564 30.74 16.81 -4.08
C SER A 564 29.23 16.59 -4.07
N ALA A 565 28.76 15.57 -3.37
CA ALA A 565 27.36 15.17 -3.39
C ALA A 565 26.56 15.87 -2.27
N SER A 566 25.43 16.49 -2.64
CA SER A 566 24.45 17.07 -1.71
C SER A 566 23.40 16.04 -1.31
N GLN A 567 22.88 15.27 -2.26
CA GLN A 567 21.85 14.26 -2.06
C GLN A 567 22.09 13.09 -3.02
N ALA A 568 21.69 11.90 -2.63
CA ALA A 568 21.52 10.78 -3.55
C ALA A 568 20.15 10.13 -3.36
N ILE A 569 19.66 9.41 -4.37
CA ILE A 569 18.46 8.56 -4.28
C ILE A 569 18.65 7.29 -5.10
N PHE A 570 18.03 6.19 -4.66
CA PHE A 570 17.86 4.98 -5.45
C PHE A 570 16.55 5.06 -6.24
N SER A 571 16.57 4.72 -7.52
CA SER A 571 15.40 4.72 -8.38
C SER A 571 15.61 3.78 -9.57
N ASP A 572 14.59 3.06 -10.01
CA ASP A 572 14.66 2.22 -11.23
C ASP A 572 14.21 3.07 -12.42
N LEU A 573 15.15 3.73 -13.11
CA LEU A 573 14.81 4.75 -14.11
C LEU A 573 14.52 4.17 -15.50
N ASP A 574 14.97 2.95 -15.78
CA ASP A 574 14.68 2.25 -17.03
C ASP A 574 13.72 1.06 -16.85
N ASN A 575 13.10 0.93 -15.68
CA ASN A 575 12.15 -0.10 -15.29
C ASN A 575 12.69 -1.53 -15.52
N ASP A 576 14.00 -1.75 -15.44
CA ASP A 576 14.62 -3.06 -15.67
C ASP A 576 14.60 -3.99 -14.45
N GLY A 577 14.19 -3.46 -13.29
CA GLY A 577 14.05 -4.16 -12.02
C GLY A 577 15.26 -4.03 -11.09
N TYR A 578 16.23 -3.18 -11.42
CA TYR A 578 17.41 -2.91 -10.60
C TYR A 578 17.49 -1.42 -10.25
N LEU A 579 17.82 -1.11 -8.99
CA LEU A 579 17.89 0.28 -8.53
C LEU A 579 19.13 0.98 -9.08
N ASP A 580 18.91 1.99 -9.92
CA ASP A 580 19.90 2.99 -10.34
C ASP A 580 20.16 4.00 -9.21
N LEU A 581 21.25 4.74 -9.33
CA LEU A 581 21.68 5.71 -8.33
C LEU A 581 21.82 7.10 -8.98
N LEU A 582 21.00 8.04 -8.52
CA LEU A 582 21.14 9.47 -8.85
C LEU A 582 21.95 10.16 -7.75
N VAL A 583 22.99 10.89 -8.15
CA VAL A 583 23.84 11.65 -7.22
C VAL A 583 23.81 13.13 -7.61
N ALA A 584 23.08 13.93 -6.82
CA ALA A 584 23.00 15.37 -6.95
C ALA A 584 24.18 16.05 -6.26
N GLY A 585 24.67 17.14 -6.83
CA GLY A 585 25.77 17.90 -6.26
C GLY A 585 26.50 18.74 -7.29
N SER A 586 27.83 18.72 -7.25
CA SER A 586 28.66 19.42 -8.23
C SER A 586 30.05 18.81 -8.35
N SER A 587 30.68 18.96 -9.52
CA SER A 587 32.09 18.59 -9.66
C SER A 587 32.98 19.53 -8.84
N ALA A 588 33.84 18.95 -8.01
CA ALA A 588 34.81 19.67 -7.20
C ALA A 588 35.97 20.25 -8.03
N ILE A 589 36.15 19.80 -9.28
CA ILE A 589 37.27 20.19 -10.15
C ILE A 589 36.79 21.06 -11.32
N ASP A 590 35.67 20.73 -11.95
CA ASP A 590 35.17 21.45 -13.14
C ASP A 590 33.72 21.87 -12.98
N LYS A 591 33.50 23.14 -12.66
CA LYS A 591 32.18 23.73 -12.45
C LYS A 591 31.28 23.72 -13.69
N ASN A 592 31.80 23.39 -14.87
CA ASN A 592 31.00 23.26 -16.09
C ASN A 592 30.43 21.85 -16.29
N LYS A 593 30.83 20.88 -15.47
CA LYS A 593 30.23 19.54 -15.48
C LYS A 593 28.84 19.56 -14.84
N SER A 594 27.99 18.64 -15.31
CA SER A 594 26.63 18.41 -14.77
C SER A 594 26.67 18.31 -13.24
N GLY A 595 25.74 18.98 -12.56
CA GLY A 595 25.50 18.82 -11.13
C GLY A 595 24.63 17.61 -10.76
N LEU A 596 24.32 16.74 -11.73
CA LEU A 596 23.67 15.46 -11.50
C LEU A 596 24.46 14.36 -12.21
N MET A 597 24.74 13.27 -11.49
CA MET A 597 25.26 12.02 -12.05
C MET A 597 24.16 10.97 -12.05
N LEU A 598 23.98 10.28 -13.19
CA LEU A 598 23.09 9.12 -13.31
C LEU A 598 23.93 7.86 -13.43
N LEU A 599 23.86 7.00 -12.43
CA LEU A 599 24.62 5.77 -12.36
C LEU A 599 23.66 4.60 -12.51
N ARG A 600 23.72 3.93 -13.66
CA ARG A 600 22.84 2.81 -13.97
C ARG A 600 23.36 1.50 -13.38
N ASN A 601 22.50 0.70 -12.76
CA ASN A 601 22.83 -0.63 -12.27
C ASN A 601 22.73 -1.67 -13.40
N ASP A 602 23.77 -2.48 -13.61
CA ASP A 602 23.83 -3.43 -14.72
C ASP A 602 23.08 -4.76 -14.47
N GLY A 603 22.48 -4.91 -13.29
CA GLY A 603 21.83 -6.12 -12.79
C GLY A 603 22.77 -7.19 -12.24
N TYR A 604 24.08 -6.92 -12.26
CA TYR A 604 25.13 -7.76 -11.66
C TYR A 604 25.85 -7.04 -10.50
N GLY A 605 25.24 -5.96 -10.01
CA GLY A 605 25.73 -5.15 -8.91
C GLY A 605 26.87 -4.21 -9.28
N ASN A 606 27.08 -3.88 -10.57
CA ASN A 606 28.02 -2.83 -10.97
C ASN A 606 27.27 -1.63 -11.53
N TYR A 607 27.81 -0.43 -11.27
CA TYR A 607 27.28 0.81 -11.78
C TYR A 607 28.06 1.32 -12.99
N THR A 608 27.35 1.83 -13.99
CA THR A 608 27.91 2.53 -15.15
C THR A 608 27.39 3.97 -15.21
N ASP A 609 28.26 4.91 -15.57
CA ASP A 609 27.87 6.32 -15.73
C ASP A 609 27.08 6.51 -17.03
N GLU A 610 25.80 6.86 -16.90
CA GLU A 610 24.87 7.14 -18.00
C GLU A 610 24.45 8.62 -17.99
N SER A 611 25.25 9.49 -17.38
CA SER A 611 24.98 10.94 -17.31
C SER A 611 24.94 11.63 -18.69
N SER A 612 25.39 10.96 -19.76
CA SER A 612 25.22 11.46 -21.14
C SER A 612 23.76 11.50 -21.60
N SER A 613 22.87 10.82 -20.89
CA SER A 613 21.43 10.79 -21.16
C SER A 613 20.70 11.98 -20.53
N LEU A 614 21.38 12.73 -19.65
CA LEU A 614 20.87 13.96 -19.04
C LEU A 614 21.10 15.17 -19.96
N PRO A 615 20.32 16.27 -19.81
CA PRO A 615 20.61 17.52 -20.49
C PRO A 615 22.00 18.08 -20.13
N ASN A 616 22.63 18.77 -21.08
CA ASN A 616 23.92 19.42 -20.82
C ASN A 616 23.74 20.68 -19.97
N GLY A 617 24.74 20.99 -19.14
CA GLY A 617 24.82 22.27 -18.43
C GLY A 617 23.95 22.36 -17.17
N LEU A 618 23.54 21.23 -16.60
CA LEU A 618 22.90 21.21 -15.28
C LEU A 618 23.87 21.80 -14.25
N LYS A 619 23.42 22.86 -13.57
CA LYS A 619 24.19 23.52 -12.51
C LYS A 619 24.27 22.63 -11.27
N ARG A 620 24.94 23.12 -10.23
CA ARG A 620 24.96 22.46 -8.92
C ARG A 620 23.53 22.16 -8.45
N ILE A 621 23.25 20.90 -8.19
CA ILE A 621 21.95 20.43 -7.68
C ILE A 621 22.08 20.23 -6.18
N GLU A 622 21.06 20.67 -5.43
CA GLU A 622 20.98 20.48 -3.98
C GLU A 622 20.00 19.35 -3.66
N GLN A 623 18.84 19.32 -4.33
CA GLN A 623 17.78 18.33 -4.12
C GLN A 623 17.42 17.61 -5.42
N VAL A 624 17.13 16.31 -5.33
CA VAL A 624 16.65 15.46 -6.43
C VAL A 624 15.58 14.48 -5.94
N SER A 625 14.59 14.19 -6.79
CA SER A 625 13.53 13.20 -6.56
C SER A 625 13.16 12.54 -7.89
N ALA A 626 12.70 11.29 -7.84
CA ALA A 626 12.24 10.54 -9.01
C ALA A 626 10.83 10.00 -8.76
N VAL A 627 9.88 10.30 -9.65
CA VAL A 627 8.46 10.00 -9.48
C VAL A 627 7.74 10.00 -10.83
N ASP A 628 6.74 9.14 -10.97
CA ASP A 628 5.85 9.08 -12.14
C ASP A 628 4.84 10.23 -12.06
N LEU A 629 5.08 11.34 -12.78
CA LEU A 629 4.28 12.57 -12.62
C LEU A 629 3.02 12.58 -13.48
N ASP A 630 3.03 11.90 -14.61
CA ASP A 630 1.90 11.84 -15.55
C ASP A 630 1.21 10.46 -15.55
N ASN A 631 1.63 9.54 -14.67
CA ASN A 631 1.11 8.19 -14.52
C ASN A 631 1.28 7.32 -15.78
N ASP A 632 2.31 7.60 -16.58
CA ASP A 632 2.62 6.84 -17.79
C ASP A 632 3.48 5.60 -17.51
N GLY A 633 4.11 5.55 -16.33
CA GLY A 633 4.88 4.42 -15.84
C GLY A 633 6.38 4.54 -15.87
N ASP A 634 6.95 5.62 -16.39
CA ASP A 634 8.34 5.98 -16.10
C ASP A 634 8.46 7.13 -15.09
N LEU A 635 9.67 7.28 -14.55
CA LEU A 635 9.93 8.17 -13.43
C LEU A 635 10.61 9.44 -13.93
N GLU A 636 9.91 10.58 -13.89
CA GLU A 636 10.47 11.92 -14.06
C GLU A 636 11.48 12.23 -12.96
N ILE A 637 12.47 13.06 -13.28
CA ILE A 637 13.39 13.62 -12.29
C ILE A 637 13.00 15.07 -12.00
N ILE A 638 12.64 15.36 -10.75
CA ILE A 638 12.52 16.74 -10.24
C ILE A 638 13.80 17.09 -9.50
N MET A 639 14.35 18.28 -9.77
CA MET A 639 15.57 18.73 -9.10
C MET A 639 15.55 20.23 -8.81
N VAL A 640 16.28 20.60 -7.76
CA VAL A 640 16.44 21.99 -7.30
C VAL A 640 17.91 22.34 -7.32
N ASN A 641 18.28 23.42 -8.01
CA ASN A 641 19.65 23.89 -8.06
C ASN A 641 20.01 24.85 -6.92
N ASP A 642 21.29 25.23 -6.82
CA ASP A 642 21.82 26.14 -5.79
C ASP A 642 21.22 27.57 -5.81
N LEU A 643 20.57 27.95 -6.91
CA LEU A 643 19.81 29.20 -7.06
C LEU A 643 18.32 29.04 -6.71
N GLY A 644 17.90 27.83 -6.33
CA GLY A 644 16.52 27.45 -6.04
C GLY A 644 15.62 27.41 -7.28
N GLN A 645 16.19 27.23 -8.47
CA GLN A 645 15.40 26.97 -9.68
C GLN A 645 15.00 25.50 -9.69
N ILE A 646 13.74 25.24 -10.01
CA ILE A 646 13.20 23.89 -10.15
C ILE A 646 13.33 23.48 -11.62
N GLN A 647 13.85 22.28 -11.85
CA GLN A 647 13.87 21.66 -13.16
C GLN A 647 13.17 20.30 -13.11
N VAL A 648 12.35 20.01 -14.12
CA VAL A 648 11.69 18.71 -14.33
C VAL A 648 12.22 18.10 -15.61
N LEU A 649 12.78 16.90 -15.49
CA LEU A 649 13.30 16.12 -16.59
C LEU A 649 12.39 14.93 -16.83
N ARG A 650 11.71 14.93 -17.98
CA ARG A 650 10.89 13.81 -18.43
C ARG A 650 11.74 12.62 -18.80
N ASN A 651 11.27 11.44 -18.44
CA ASN A 651 11.92 10.18 -18.78
C ASN A 651 11.42 9.68 -20.15
N ASP A 652 12.19 9.94 -21.21
CA ASP A 652 11.85 9.46 -22.54
C ASP A 652 12.40 8.03 -22.74
N GLY A 653 11.69 7.01 -22.24
CA GLY A 653 11.93 5.60 -22.60
C GLY A 653 11.93 4.59 -21.47
N GLY A 654 11.76 4.97 -20.20
CA GLY A 654 11.69 4.03 -19.09
C GLY A 654 10.52 3.06 -19.23
N ASN A 655 9.37 3.57 -19.68
CA ASN A 655 8.15 2.80 -19.94
C ASN A 655 8.20 1.92 -21.21
N LEU A 656 9.38 1.77 -21.84
CA LEU A 656 9.63 0.67 -22.78
C LEU A 656 9.65 -0.68 -22.08
N ASN A 657 10.13 -0.70 -20.84
CA ASN A 657 9.99 -1.82 -19.93
C ASN A 657 8.68 -1.68 -19.15
N ASN A 658 8.17 -2.80 -18.65
CA ASN A 658 6.93 -2.82 -17.88
C ASN A 658 7.23 -2.48 -16.42
N PHE A 659 6.22 -2.03 -15.69
CA PHE A 659 6.34 -1.63 -14.29
C PHE A 659 5.10 -2.07 -13.49
N LEU A 660 5.20 -1.92 -12.17
CA LEU A 660 4.12 -2.10 -11.22
C LEU A 660 4.21 -1.04 -10.12
N ASN A 661 3.19 -0.18 -10.04
CA ASN A 661 2.96 0.69 -8.90
C ASN A 661 2.10 -0.03 -7.87
N ILE A 662 2.56 -0.10 -6.61
CA ILE A 662 1.89 -0.76 -5.50
C ILE A 662 1.58 0.28 -4.41
N ARG A 663 0.30 0.38 -4.04
CA ARG A 663 -0.16 1.14 -2.87
C ARG A 663 -0.67 0.19 -1.80
N LEU A 664 -0.31 0.41 -0.56
CA LEU A 664 -0.89 -0.28 0.59
C LEU A 664 -2.07 0.51 1.15
N ALA A 665 -3.08 -0.21 1.66
CA ALA A 665 -4.24 0.37 2.34
C ALA A 665 -4.55 -0.42 3.62
N GLY A 666 -4.02 0.07 4.75
CA GLY A 666 -4.35 -0.40 6.09
C GLY A 666 -5.83 -0.14 6.42
N LEU A 667 -6.48 -1.07 7.12
CA LEU A 667 -7.89 -0.92 7.46
C LEU A 667 -8.04 -0.04 8.70
N ARG A 668 -8.80 1.05 8.58
CA ARG A 668 -8.93 2.04 9.67
C ARG A 668 -10.14 1.86 10.57
N THR A 669 -11.24 1.35 10.02
CA THR A 669 -12.44 1.06 10.80
C THR A 669 -12.48 -0.43 11.12
N GLY A 670 -12.61 -0.77 12.39
CA GLY A 670 -12.66 -2.14 12.89
C GLY A 670 -11.36 -2.93 12.74
N SER A 671 -10.22 -2.29 12.48
CA SER A 671 -8.87 -2.92 12.51
C SER A 671 -7.87 -2.01 13.20
N SER A 672 -7.30 -1.02 12.49
CA SER A 672 -6.22 -0.12 12.93
C SER A 672 -4.98 -0.85 13.46
N LYS A 673 -4.62 -1.98 12.84
CA LYS A 673 -3.39 -2.72 13.20
C LYS A 673 -2.13 -2.20 12.51
N ASN A 674 -2.31 -1.49 11.41
CA ASN A 674 -1.26 -0.87 10.63
C ASN A 674 -1.69 0.56 10.29
N ASN A 675 -0.72 1.42 10.01
CA ASN A 675 -0.99 2.74 9.45
C ASN A 675 -1.55 2.62 8.01
N TYR A 676 -2.33 3.60 7.56
CA TYR A 676 -3.10 3.53 6.31
C TYR A 676 -2.23 3.26 5.09
N PHE A 677 -1.06 3.89 4.99
CA PHE A 677 -0.15 3.72 3.87
C PHE A 677 0.83 2.54 4.04
N GLY A 678 0.73 1.78 5.14
CA GLY A 678 1.61 0.64 5.43
C GLY A 678 3.09 1.02 5.54
N ILE A 679 3.41 2.26 5.91
CA ILE A 679 4.78 2.73 6.17
C ILE A 679 5.44 1.80 7.19
N GLY A 680 6.68 1.40 6.94
CA GLY A 680 7.41 0.39 7.71
C GLY A 680 7.28 -1.04 7.20
N SER A 681 6.40 -1.30 6.22
CA SER A 681 6.22 -2.64 5.64
C SER A 681 7.37 -3.04 4.69
N LYS A 682 7.55 -4.35 4.47
CA LYS A 682 8.44 -4.91 3.44
C LYS A 682 7.61 -5.40 2.25
N LEU A 683 7.87 -4.88 1.06
CA LEU A 683 7.26 -5.31 -0.20
C LEU A 683 8.25 -6.15 -1.00
N GLU A 684 7.80 -7.32 -1.44
CA GLU A 684 8.57 -8.23 -2.28
C GLU A 684 7.81 -8.50 -3.58
N VAL A 685 8.47 -8.30 -4.72
CA VAL A 685 7.92 -8.60 -6.05
C VAL A 685 8.77 -9.67 -6.71
N LYS A 686 8.10 -10.71 -7.20
CA LYS A 686 8.72 -11.74 -8.02
C LYS A 686 8.06 -11.85 -9.37
N SER A 687 8.87 -11.84 -10.41
CA SER A 687 8.45 -12.06 -11.80
C SER A 687 9.49 -12.91 -12.52
N ASP A 688 9.16 -14.18 -12.79
CA ASP A 688 10.09 -15.17 -13.33
C ASP A 688 11.38 -15.27 -12.47
N GLY A 689 12.56 -14.97 -13.05
CA GLY A 689 13.84 -14.92 -12.32
C GLY A 689 14.16 -13.58 -11.64
N LEU A 690 13.33 -12.55 -11.78
CA LEU A 690 13.51 -11.26 -11.11
C LEU A 690 12.86 -11.29 -9.73
N TYR A 691 13.62 -10.92 -8.72
CA TYR A 691 13.16 -10.65 -7.35
C TYR A 691 13.56 -9.22 -7.01
N GLN A 692 12.69 -8.50 -6.32
CA GLN A 692 12.94 -7.16 -5.82
C GLN A 692 12.32 -7.02 -4.44
N MET A 693 12.99 -6.26 -3.58
CA MET A 693 12.49 -5.86 -2.29
C MET A 693 12.47 -4.33 -2.19
N ARG A 694 11.42 -3.78 -1.56
CA ARG A 694 11.32 -2.36 -1.18
C ARG A 694 10.85 -2.27 0.27
N TYR A 695 11.47 -1.37 1.02
CA TYR A 695 10.91 -0.87 2.27
C TYR A 695 9.87 0.21 1.93
N VAL A 696 8.74 0.21 2.61
CA VAL A 696 7.67 1.18 2.37
C VAL A 696 7.90 2.41 3.25
N ASP A 697 8.41 3.48 2.63
CA ASP A 697 8.65 4.79 3.24
C ASP A 697 7.76 5.91 2.67
N GLN A 698 6.95 5.57 1.65
CA GLN A 698 6.01 6.47 0.99
C GLN A 698 4.76 5.71 0.49
N PRO A 699 3.65 6.41 0.19
CA PRO A 699 2.37 5.78 -0.19
C PRO A 699 2.39 4.86 -1.42
N VAL A 700 3.30 5.10 -2.37
CA VAL A 700 3.40 4.31 -3.61
C VAL A 700 4.83 3.79 -3.80
N SER A 701 4.96 2.48 -3.92
CA SER A 701 6.22 1.82 -4.27
C SER A 701 6.24 1.40 -5.74
N HIS A 702 7.28 1.84 -6.47
CA HIS A 702 7.48 1.54 -7.88
C HIS A 702 8.42 0.33 -8.07
N PHE A 703 8.07 -0.55 -9.03
CA PHE A 703 8.85 -1.72 -9.40
C PHE A 703 8.95 -1.86 -10.92
N GLY A 704 10.17 -1.88 -11.48
CA GLY A 704 10.39 -2.29 -12.86
C GLY A 704 10.26 -3.80 -13.03
N LEU A 705 9.70 -4.25 -14.14
CA LEU A 705 9.53 -5.67 -14.48
C LEU A 705 10.39 -6.08 -15.69
N GLY A 706 11.08 -5.13 -16.31
CA GLY A 706 11.76 -5.30 -17.60
C GLY A 706 10.78 -5.71 -18.69
N GLU A 707 11.17 -6.64 -19.56
CA GLU A 707 10.35 -7.18 -20.65
C GLU A 707 9.16 -8.07 -20.16
N ARG A 708 8.96 -8.26 -18.85
CA ARG A 708 7.97 -9.21 -18.31
C ARG A 708 6.59 -8.58 -18.22
N ASN A 709 5.57 -9.30 -18.69
CA ASN A 709 4.21 -8.76 -18.83
C ASN A 709 3.37 -8.74 -17.53
N ARG A 710 3.87 -9.31 -16.43
CA ARG A 710 3.19 -9.34 -15.12
C ARG A 710 4.17 -9.75 -14.02
N ALA A 711 3.81 -9.55 -12.76
CA ALA A 711 4.44 -10.26 -11.65
C ALA A 711 3.74 -11.62 -11.40
N ASP A 712 4.48 -12.57 -10.83
CA ASP A 712 3.94 -13.86 -10.41
C ASP A 712 3.37 -13.78 -8.99
N VAL A 713 4.05 -13.05 -8.11
CA VAL A 713 3.60 -12.75 -6.75
C VAL A 713 4.08 -11.37 -6.32
N VAL A 714 3.20 -10.65 -5.64
CA VAL A 714 3.55 -9.55 -4.74
C VAL A 714 3.27 -10.03 -3.32
N ARG A 715 4.25 -9.88 -2.43
CA ARG A 715 4.11 -10.16 -1.01
C ARG A 715 4.33 -8.88 -0.21
N VAL A 716 3.43 -8.62 0.72
CA VAL A 716 3.57 -7.59 1.75
C VAL A 716 3.88 -8.32 3.05
N ILE A 717 4.89 -7.87 3.78
CA ILE A 717 4.99 -8.10 5.22
C ILE A 717 4.63 -6.75 5.83
N TRP A 718 3.40 -6.65 6.36
CA TRP A 718 2.88 -5.42 6.96
C TRP A 718 3.74 -4.98 8.15
N SER A 719 3.66 -3.71 8.56
CA SER A 719 4.49 -3.16 9.66
C SER A 719 4.36 -3.97 10.96
N ASN A 720 3.20 -4.58 11.22
CA ASN A 720 3.01 -5.50 12.35
C ASN A 720 3.56 -6.93 12.15
N GLY A 721 4.35 -7.19 11.09
CA GLY A 721 4.93 -8.49 10.75
C GLY A 721 4.00 -9.47 10.02
N VAL A 722 2.78 -9.06 9.63
CA VAL A 722 1.81 -9.94 8.98
C VAL A 722 2.09 -10.11 7.48
N PRO A 723 2.45 -11.31 6.98
CA PRO A 723 2.52 -11.54 5.55
C PRO A 723 1.15 -11.62 4.87
N GLN A 724 1.06 -11.06 3.66
CA GLN A 724 -0.06 -11.14 2.73
C GLN A 724 0.45 -11.28 1.29
N ASN A 725 -0.15 -12.19 0.51
CA ASN A 725 0.28 -12.47 -0.86
C ASN A 725 -0.82 -12.16 -1.89
N ARG A 726 -0.41 -11.61 -3.03
CA ARG A 726 -1.22 -11.44 -4.23
C ARG A 726 -0.56 -12.16 -5.40
N PHE A 727 -1.29 -13.09 -6.00
CA PHE A 727 -0.81 -13.89 -7.13
C PHE A 727 -1.21 -13.25 -8.45
N THR A 728 -0.31 -13.34 -9.43
CA THR A 728 -0.49 -12.82 -10.80
C THR A 728 -1.00 -11.38 -10.90
N PRO A 729 -0.49 -10.42 -10.09
CA PRO A 729 -1.04 -9.07 -10.10
C PRO A 729 -0.82 -8.40 -11.46
N GLN A 730 -1.83 -7.63 -11.88
CA GLN A 730 -1.76 -6.74 -13.04
C GLN A 730 -1.05 -5.44 -12.65
N LYS A 731 -0.87 -4.50 -13.59
CA LYS A 731 -0.32 -3.16 -13.29
C LYS A 731 -1.22 -2.34 -12.34
N ASN A 732 -0.66 -1.29 -11.73
CA ASN A 732 -1.30 -0.30 -10.84
C ASN A 732 -2.22 -0.94 -9.79
N GLN A 733 -1.65 -1.53 -8.75
CA GLN A 733 -2.39 -2.33 -7.78
C GLN A 733 -2.46 -1.62 -6.43
N THR A 734 -3.64 -1.66 -5.82
CA THR A 734 -3.79 -1.37 -4.40
C THR A 734 -3.93 -2.69 -3.64
N ILE A 735 -3.07 -2.91 -2.64
CA ILE A 735 -3.15 -4.03 -1.71
C ILE A 735 -3.81 -3.54 -0.42
N VAL A 736 -4.99 -4.06 -0.17
CA VAL A 736 -5.75 -3.78 1.06
C VAL A 736 -5.36 -4.80 2.13
N GLU A 737 -5.11 -4.33 3.35
CA GLU A 737 -4.91 -5.17 4.53
C GLU A 737 -6.10 -6.12 4.69
N GLU A 738 -5.82 -7.40 4.90
CA GLU A 738 -6.84 -8.36 5.27
C GLU A 738 -6.86 -8.54 6.79
N GLN A 739 -8.06 -8.53 7.37
CA GLN A 739 -8.22 -8.94 8.77
C GLN A 739 -7.91 -10.43 8.87
N ILE A 740 -6.73 -10.76 9.35
CA ILE A 740 -6.30 -12.13 9.63
C ILE A 740 -6.21 -12.27 11.15
N LEU A 741 -7.01 -13.19 11.70
CA LEU A 741 -6.85 -13.61 13.10
C LEU A 741 -5.56 -14.44 13.18
N LYS A 742 -4.48 -13.86 13.71
CA LYS A 742 -3.18 -14.54 13.86
C LYS A 742 -2.87 -15.02 15.28
N GLY A 743 -3.69 -14.65 16.25
CA GLY A 743 -3.69 -15.24 17.58
C GLY A 743 -4.66 -16.41 17.66
N SER A 744 -4.21 -17.51 18.23
CA SER A 744 -5.10 -18.59 18.68
C SER A 744 -4.27 -19.43 19.64
N CYS A 745 -4.60 -19.23 20.91
CA CYS A 745 -4.62 -20.23 21.94
C CYS A 745 -4.59 -21.66 21.37
N PRO A 746 -3.75 -22.57 21.92
CA PRO A 746 -3.79 -23.97 21.54
C PRO A 746 -5.21 -24.54 21.62
N TYR A 747 -5.51 -25.50 20.77
CA TYR A 747 -6.83 -26.13 20.72
C TYR A 747 -6.83 -27.46 21.47
N LEU A 748 -7.91 -27.69 22.22
CA LEU A 748 -8.20 -28.98 22.84
C LEU A 748 -9.18 -29.76 21.97
N TYR A 749 -8.80 -30.98 21.61
CA TYR A 749 -9.66 -31.95 20.97
C TYR A 749 -9.85 -33.17 21.85
N ALA A 750 -11.01 -33.80 21.75
CA ALA A 750 -11.34 -35.04 22.44
C ALA A 750 -11.82 -36.11 21.48
N TRP A 751 -11.54 -37.37 21.79
CA TRP A 751 -12.11 -38.50 21.06
C TRP A 751 -13.57 -38.72 21.46
N ASP A 752 -14.50 -38.58 20.51
CA ASP A 752 -15.94 -38.74 20.77
C ASP A 752 -16.45 -40.18 20.63
N GLY A 753 -15.56 -41.12 20.28
CA GLY A 753 -15.90 -42.52 19.97
C GLY A 753 -15.64 -42.88 18.51
N THR A 754 -15.61 -41.88 17.62
CA THR A 754 -15.45 -42.05 16.16
C THR A 754 -14.35 -41.17 15.57
N GLU A 755 -14.20 -39.94 16.05
CA GLU A 755 -13.20 -38.99 15.59
C GLU A 755 -12.75 -38.04 16.71
N PHE A 756 -11.76 -37.20 16.40
CA PHE A 756 -11.39 -36.11 17.28
C PHE A 756 -12.28 -34.90 16.99
N VAL A 757 -12.99 -34.43 18.01
CA VAL A 757 -13.86 -33.26 17.92
C VAL A 757 -13.27 -32.10 18.72
N PHE A 758 -13.43 -30.88 18.20
CA PHE A 758 -13.01 -29.67 18.88
C PHE A 758 -13.80 -29.49 20.20
N VAL A 759 -13.07 -29.31 21.30
CA VAL A 759 -13.63 -29.04 22.62
C VAL A 759 -13.71 -27.54 22.84
N ASN A 760 -12.55 -26.90 23.00
CA ASN A 760 -12.38 -25.47 23.24
C ASN A 760 -10.95 -25.01 22.88
N ASP A 761 -10.72 -23.70 22.81
CA ASP A 761 -9.39 -23.11 22.91
C ASP A 761 -8.91 -23.09 24.37
N VAL A 762 -7.59 -23.08 24.58
CA VAL A 762 -6.95 -23.22 25.89
C VAL A 762 -5.79 -22.23 26.08
N LEU A 763 -5.38 -22.00 27.31
CA LEU A 763 -4.36 -21.03 27.74
C LEU A 763 -4.74 -19.57 27.48
N TRP A 764 -6.03 -19.26 27.50
CA TRP A 764 -6.53 -17.88 27.40
C TRP A 764 -6.07 -16.95 28.54
N PRO A 765 -5.99 -17.40 29.81
CA PRO A 765 -5.75 -16.49 30.93
C PRO A 765 -4.42 -15.73 30.98
N SER A 766 -3.40 -16.06 30.16
CA SER A 766 -2.18 -15.23 30.04
C SER A 766 -1.14 -15.85 29.11
N ALA A 767 -0.75 -15.14 28.05
CA ALA A 767 0.59 -15.26 27.49
C ALA A 767 1.59 -14.53 28.40
N LEU A 768 2.62 -15.22 28.91
CA LEU A 768 3.62 -14.62 29.81
C LEU A 768 4.24 -13.36 29.19
N GLY A 769 4.22 -12.25 29.93
CA GLY A 769 4.78 -10.99 29.45
C GLY A 769 3.89 -10.23 28.45
N MET A 770 2.65 -10.67 28.21
CA MET A 770 1.67 -9.91 27.44
C MET A 770 1.27 -8.63 28.22
N PRO A 771 1.24 -7.45 27.60
CA PRO A 771 0.64 -6.27 28.21
C PRO A 771 -0.85 -6.55 28.53
N LEU A 772 -1.24 -6.49 29.80
CA LEU A 772 -2.65 -6.57 30.21
C LEU A 772 -3.40 -5.26 29.90
N GLY A 773 -2.66 -4.17 29.67
CA GLY A 773 -3.16 -2.87 29.29
C GLY A 773 -4.39 -2.43 30.09
N ILE A 774 -5.40 -1.97 29.34
CA ILE A 774 -6.75 -1.55 29.76
C ILE A 774 -7.49 -2.52 30.70
N MET A 775 -7.14 -3.81 30.75
CA MET A 775 -7.79 -4.77 31.65
C MET A 775 -7.43 -4.49 33.11
N ALA A 776 -6.25 -3.92 33.36
CA ALA A 776 -5.69 -3.77 34.69
C ALA A 776 -5.53 -2.31 35.15
N GLY A 777 -5.98 -1.33 34.35
CA GLY A 777 -6.03 0.10 34.72
C GLY A 777 -4.68 0.83 34.79
N GLU A 778 -3.57 0.11 34.62
CA GLU A 778 -2.18 0.58 34.54
C GLU A 778 -1.44 -0.38 33.58
N PRO A 779 -0.29 -0.02 32.98
CA PRO A 779 0.52 -0.93 32.16
C PRO A 779 1.12 -2.05 33.01
N LEU A 780 0.29 -3.05 33.31
CA LEU A 780 0.66 -4.31 33.94
C LEU A 780 0.90 -5.35 32.85
N TYR A 781 1.88 -6.21 33.05
CA TYR A 781 2.14 -7.36 32.19
C TYR A 781 1.59 -8.61 32.85
N ALA A 782 1.17 -9.58 32.04
CA ALA A 782 0.58 -10.81 32.52
C ALA A 782 1.60 -11.59 33.37
N PHE A 783 1.18 -11.99 34.57
CA PHE A 783 2.06 -12.56 35.59
C PHE A 783 2.22 -14.08 35.43
N PRO A 784 3.28 -14.71 35.97
CA PRO A 784 3.38 -16.16 36.01
C PRO A 784 2.24 -16.86 36.75
N ASN A 785 1.53 -16.15 37.64
CA ASN A 785 0.46 -16.75 38.46
C ASN A 785 -0.91 -16.80 37.74
N SER A 786 -1.06 -16.25 36.53
CA SER A 786 -2.30 -16.37 35.72
C SER A 786 -2.45 -17.71 34.98
N THR A 787 -1.59 -18.69 35.26
CA THR A 787 -1.48 -19.90 34.43
C THR A 787 -2.48 -21.01 34.74
N ASP A 788 -3.27 -20.90 35.82
CA ASP A 788 -4.28 -21.89 36.16
C ASP A 788 -5.57 -21.65 35.37
N GLU A 789 -5.86 -22.52 34.41
CA GLU A 789 -7.07 -22.51 33.60
C GLU A 789 -7.91 -23.76 33.86
N TYR A 790 -9.23 -23.58 33.95
CA TYR A 790 -10.19 -24.67 34.09
C TYR A 790 -11.12 -24.65 32.89
N LEU A 791 -11.26 -25.80 32.23
CA LEU A 791 -12.05 -25.95 31.01
C LEU A 791 -13.07 -27.07 31.17
N SER A 792 -14.31 -26.81 30.77
CA SER A 792 -15.34 -27.82 30.75
C SER A 792 -15.23 -28.69 29.50
N VAL A 793 -15.16 -30.01 29.68
CA VAL A 793 -15.20 -30.96 28.57
C VAL A 793 -16.54 -31.70 28.62
N PRO A 794 -17.49 -31.42 27.70
CA PRO A 794 -18.79 -32.06 27.72
C PRO A 794 -18.68 -33.58 27.59
N GLY A 795 -19.43 -34.32 28.42
CA GLY A 795 -19.34 -35.79 28.48
C GLY A 795 -19.71 -36.47 27.15
N GLU A 796 -20.54 -35.83 26.33
CA GLU A 796 -20.89 -36.29 24.99
C GLU A 796 -19.74 -36.19 23.98
N LYS A 797 -18.76 -35.30 24.21
CA LYS A 797 -17.58 -35.12 23.35
C LYS A 797 -16.41 -36.03 23.72
N VAL A 798 -16.53 -36.83 24.79
CA VAL A 798 -15.44 -37.68 25.28
C VAL A 798 -15.92 -39.10 25.51
N ARG A 799 -15.37 -40.06 24.77
CA ARG A 799 -15.58 -41.49 24.98
C ARG A 799 -14.25 -42.20 25.22
N PRO A 800 -14.25 -43.27 26.02
CA PRO A 800 -13.04 -44.06 26.21
C PRO A 800 -12.67 -44.78 24.91
N LYS A 801 -11.40 -44.75 24.57
CA LYS A 801 -10.77 -45.54 23.52
C LYS A 801 -9.75 -46.47 24.18
N ASP A 802 -9.95 -47.77 24.02
CA ASP A 802 -9.14 -48.81 24.68
C ASP A 802 -9.04 -48.62 26.22
N GLY A 803 -10.15 -48.20 26.84
CA GLY A 803 -10.25 -47.99 28.29
C GLY A 803 -9.62 -46.70 28.80
N LYS A 804 -9.23 -45.76 27.92
CA LYS A 804 -8.65 -44.46 28.29
C LYS A 804 -9.36 -43.32 27.58
N PHE A 805 -9.45 -42.15 28.22
CA PHE A 805 -9.83 -40.92 27.52
C PHE A 805 -8.63 -40.38 26.75
N GLU A 806 -8.82 -40.08 25.46
CA GLU A 806 -7.79 -39.50 24.60
C GLU A 806 -8.14 -38.02 24.35
N LEU A 807 -7.27 -37.12 24.79
CA LEU A 807 -7.35 -35.67 24.61
C LEU A 807 -6.10 -35.23 23.84
N ARG A 808 -6.23 -34.27 22.92
CA ARG A 808 -5.12 -33.74 22.12
C ARG A 808 -5.07 -32.23 22.23
N PHE A 809 -3.89 -31.73 22.56
CA PHE A 809 -3.57 -30.32 22.50
C PHE A 809 -2.78 -30.07 21.22
N THR A 810 -3.19 -29.10 20.44
CA THR A 810 -2.55 -28.76 19.17
C THR A 810 -2.29 -27.26 19.10
N THR A 811 -1.21 -26.92 18.41
CA THR A 811 -0.76 -25.54 18.18
C THR A 811 -0.79 -25.31 16.67
N GLU A 812 -1.97 -24.98 16.16
CA GLU A 812 -2.14 -24.73 14.73
C GLU A 812 -1.55 -23.39 14.29
N LEU A 813 -1.17 -22.51 15.24
CA LEU A 813 -0.58 -21.18 15.02
C LEU A 813 0.83 -21.02 15.63
N TRP A 814 1.44 -19.83 15.46
CA TRP A 814 2.85 -19.49 15.77
C TRP A 814 3.21 -19.37 17.26
N GLU A 815 2.45 -20.00 18.16
CA GLU A 815 2.67 -19.91 19.61
C GLU A 815 3.48 -21.11 20.14
N SER A 816 4.28 -20.88 21.18
CA SER A 816 4.94 -21.93 21.96
C SER A 816 4.25 -22.07 23.32
N PRO A 817 3.41 -23.10 23.54
CA PRO A 817 2.74 -23.29 24.81
C PRO A 817 3.65 -23.97 25.84
N TYR A 818 3.57 -23.53 27.08
CA TYR A 818 4.23 -24.16 28.23
C TYR A 818 3.17 -24.72 29.18
N LEU A 819 3.16 -26.04 29.36
CA LEU A 819 2.26 -26.74 30.28
C LEU A 819 3.08 -27.37 31.41
N ASP A 820 2.94 -26.86 32.64
CA ASP A 820 3.60 -27.43 33.82
C ASP A 820 2.80 -28.60 34.41
N ASN A 821 1.48 -28.47 34.48
CA ASN A 821 0.60 -29.52 35.03
C ASN A 821 -0.77 -29.55 34.34
N VAL A 822 -1.18 -30.74 33.89
CA VAL A 822 -2.51 -31.00 33.31
C VAL A 822 -3.24 -32.04 34.15
N LYS A 823 -4.46 -31.74 34.58
CA LYS A 823 -5.31 -32.63 35.38
C LYS A 823 -6.68 -32.79 34.74
N LEU A 824 -7.21 -34.02 34.80
CA LEU A 824 -8.60 -34.30 34.43
C LEU A 824 -9.42 -34.50 35.70
N ILE A 825 -10.47 -33.70 35.88
CA ILE A 825 -11.46 -33.83 36.95
C ILE A 825 -12.74 -34.38 36.33
N VAL A 826 -13.18 -35.56 36.80
CA VAL A 826 -14.43 -36.17 36.35
C VAL A 826 -15.51 -35.83 37.36
N LEU A 827 -16.58 -35.17 36.88
CA LEU A 827 -17.74 -34.83 37.70
C LEU A 827 -18.93 -35.70 37.28
N ASP A 828 -19.48 -36.43 38.25
CA ASP A 828 -20.72 -37.19 38.08
C ASP A 828 -21.90 -36.35 38.61
N HIS A 829 -22.95 -36.20 37.82
CA HIS A 829 -24.14 -35.41 38.17
C HIS A 829 -25.40 -35.97 37.50
N PRO A 830 -26.61 -35.73 38.06
CA PRO A 830 -27.85 -36.15 37.41
C PRO A 830 -28.08 -35.42 36.07
N ASP A 831 -28.69 -36.10 35.10
CA ASP A 831 -29.07 -35.53 33.79
C ASP A 831 -29.97 -34.29 33.88
N SER A 832 -30.67 -34.10 35.01
CA SER A 832 -31.55 -32.96 35.28
C SER A 832 -30.82 -31.72 35.83
N VAL A 833 -29.50 -31.79 36.00
CA VAL A 833 -28.68 -30.72 36.54
C VAL A 833 -27.63 -30.35 35.52
N ASP A 834 -27.62 -29.10 35.07
CA ASP A 834 -26.52 -28.57 34.27
C ASP A 834 -25.39 -28.10 35.16
N VAL A 835 -24.15 -28.33 34.73
CA VAL A 835 -22.95 -27.87 35.43
C VAL A 835 -22.21 -26.86 34.57
N TYR A 836 -21.94 -25.70 35.17
CA TYR A 836 -21.06 -24.68 34.61
C TYR A 836 -19.85 -24.49 35.52
N ILE A 837 -18.73 -24.05 34.97
CA ILE A 837 -17.53 -23.69 35.73
C ILE A 837 -17.23 -22.21 35.58
N ASN A 838 -16.39 -21.68 36.47
CA ASN A 838 -15.90 -20.32 36.36
C ASN A 838 -14.71 -20.25 35.39
N GLU A 839 -14.98 -19.91 34.12
CA GLU A 839 -13.97 -19.73 33.07
C GLU A 839 -13.55 -18.25 32.91
N THR A 840 -13.81 -17.42 33.92
CA THR A 840 -13.59 -15.96 33.82
C THR A 840 -12.12 -15.61 33.66
N PHE A 841 -11.80 -14.81 32.65
CA PHE A 841 -10.50 -14.19 32.45
C PHE A 841 -10.49 -12.74 32.99
N ILE A 842 -9.87 -12.53 34.14
CA ILE A 842 -9.69 -11.21 34.78
C ILE A 842 -8.27 -11.06 35.36
N PRO A 843 -7.75 -9.84 35.54
CA PRO A 843 -6.54 -9.62 36.32
C PRO A 843 -6.69 -10.12 37.78
N PRO A 844 -5.57 -10.30 38.50
CA PRO A 844 -5.60 -10.71 39.91
C PRO A 844 -6.58 -9.88 40.76
N PRO A 845 -7.30 -10.53 41.71
CA PRO A 845 -7.21 -11.94 42.07
C PRO A 845 -7.94 -12.87 41.09
N TYR A 846 -7.28 -13.96 40.69
CA TYR A 846 -7.85 -14.94 39.77
C TYR A 846 -9.00 -15.72 40.41
N PRO A 847 -10.05 -16.07 39.63
CA PRO A 847 -11.16 -16.85 40.15
C PRO A 847 -10.72 -18.25 40.60
N PRO A 848 -11.11 -18.72 41.80
CA PRO A 848 -10.87 -20.10 42.18
C PRO A 848 -11.75 -21.04 41.35
N PHE A 849 -11.32 -22.29 41.22
CA PHE A 849 -12.17 -23.35 40.70
C PHE A 849 -13.50 -23.41 41.47
N ARG A 850 -14.61 -23.29 40.74
CA ARG A 850 -15.96 -23.38 41.28
C ARG A 850 -16.90 -23.95 40.23
N THR A 851 -17.77 -24.87 40.66
CA THR A 851 -18.88 -25.38 39.86
C THR A 851 -20.19 -24.68 40.23
N TYR A 852 -21.05 -24.47 39.24
CA TYR A 852 -22.42 -23.97 39.38
C TYR A 852 -23.38 -25.06 38.90
N ASN A 853 -24.21 -25.57 39.80
CA ASN A 853 -25.16 -26.64 39.53
C ASN A 853 -26.56 -26.03 39.35
N ILE A 854 -27.15 -26.14 38.17
CA ILE A 854 -28.39 -25.47 37.79
C ILE A 854 -29.46 -26.50 37.46
N SER A 855 -30.52 -26.55 38.28
CA SER A 855 -31.65 -27.48 38.08
C SER A 855 -32.88 -26.82 37.42
N ASN A 856 -32.95 -25.49 37.44
CA ASN A 856 -34.06 -24.73 36.85
C ASN A 856 -33.49 -23.67 35.89
N LYS A 857 -33.91 -23.72 34.61
CA LYS A 857 -33.51 -22.76 33.57
C LYS A 857 -34.64 -21.80 33.26
N TYR A 858 -34.35 -20.50 33.29
CA TYR A 858 -35.26 -19.44 32.85
C TYR A 858 -34.75 -18.91 31.51
N LEU A 859 -35.56 -19.06 30.46
CA LEU A 859 -35.26 -18.52 29.13
C LEU A 859 -35.91 -17.14 28.95
N PRO A 860 -35.29 -16.22 28.21
CA PRO A 860 -35.87 -14.90 27.99
C PRO A 860 -37.22 -14.98 27.23
N LEU A 861 -38.21 -14.26 27.75
CA LEU A 861 -39.51 -14.01 27.12
C LEU A 861 -39.38 -13.00 25.97
N SER A 862 -38.47 -12.04 26.09
CA SER A 862 -38.05 -11.13 25.01
C SER A 862 -36.55 -10.86 25.09
N ALA A 863 -35.92 -10.66 23.94
CA ALA A 863 -34.56 -10.14 23.82
C ALA A 863 -34.56 -9.07 22.74
N VAL A 864 -34.39 -7.80 23.10
CA VAL A 864 -34.41 -6.68 22.15
C VAL A 864 -33.15 -5.85 22.25
N ASP A 865 -32.67 -5.34 21.12
CA ASP A 865 -31.58 -4.36 21.13
C ASP A 865 -32.08 -2.93 21.38
N GLN A 866 -31.16 -1.96 21.52
CA GLN A 866 -31.50 -0.55 21.73
C GLN A 866 -32.31 0.08 20.58
N ALA A 867 -32.31 -0.55 19.39
CA ALA A 867 -33.09 -0.12 18.24
C ALA A 867 -34.48 -0.78 18.18
N GLY A 868 -34.79 -1.68 19.13
CA GLY A 868 -36.05 -2.39 19.22
C GLY A 868 -36.15 -3.62 18.32
N ASN A 869 -35.03 -4.10 17.77
CA ASN A 869 -35.02 -5.33 16.96
C ASN A 869 -35.18 -6.54 17.89
N ASP A 870 -36.03 -7.50 17.49
CA ASP A 870 -36.20 -8.76 18.22
C ASP A 870 -35.06 -9.74 17.89
N LEU A 871 -34.26 -10.07 18.91
CA LEU A 871 -33.10 -10.96 18.83
C LEU A 871 -33.34 -12.28 19.57
N ARG A 872 -34.56 -12.54 20.05
CA ARG A 872 -34.87 -13.69 20.92
C ARG A 872 -34.54 -15.02 20.28
N GLU A 873 -34.90 -15.24 19.02
CA GLU A 873 -34.58 -16.48 18.31
C GLU A 873 -33.07 -16.73 18.24
N ALA A 874 -32.27 -15.69 17.97
CA ALA A 874 -30.82 -15.79 17.91
C ALA A 874 -30.18 -16.05 19.29
N VAL A 875 -30.78 -15.54 20.37
CA VAL A 875 -30.29 -15.74 21.75
C VAL A 875 -30.68 -17.13 22.30
N LEU A 876 -31.81 -17.69 21.87
CA LEU A 876 -32.28 -18.99 22.36
C LEU A 876 -31.59 -20.19 21.68
N ALA A 877 -31.12 -20.03 20.45
CA ALA A 877 -30.50 -21.11 19.68
C ALA A 877 -29.01 -21.30 20.02
N LYS A 878 -28.56 -22.56 20.09
CA LYS A 878 -27.13 -22.92 20.15
C LYS A 878 -26.65 -23.42 18.78
N ASP A 879 -26.86 -22.60 17.75
CA ASP A 879 -26.64 -22.96 16.35
C ASP A 879 -25.38 -22.31 15.72
N LYS A 880 -24.60 -21.58 16.53
CA LYS A 880 -23.45 -20.75 16.14
C LYS A 880 -23.80 -19.52 15.30
N THR A 881 -25.08 -19.15 15.22
CA THR A 881 -25.53 -17.87 14.66
C THR A 881 -25.62 -16.84 15.79
N TYR A 882 -24.78 -15.82 15.78
CA TYR A 882 -24.75 -14.77 16.80
C TYR A 882 -25.34 -13.45 16.28
N THR A 883 -25.71 -12.55 17.21
CA THR A 883 -26.23 -11.21 16.92
C THR A 883 -25.15 -10.35 16.25
N LYS A 884 -25.46 -9.67 15.15
CA LYS A 884 -24.49 -8.92 14.33
C LYS A 884 -24.75 -7.42 14.23
N HIS A 885 -25.63 -6.86 15.06
CA HIS A 885 -25.96 -5.42 15.03
C HIS A 885 -24.95 -4.55 15.78
N LEU A 886 -23.66 -4.87 15.65
CA LEU A 886 -22.58 -4.09 16.23
C LEU A 886 -21.98 -3.18 15.16
N THR A 887 -21.80 -1.91 15.49
CA THR A 887 -21.06 -0.97 14.65
C THR A 887 -19.62 -1.00 15.13
N ALA A 888 -18.68 -1.37 14.26
CA ALA A 888 -17.26 -1.38 14.63
C ALA A 888 -16.76 0.04 14.94
N GLY A 889 -15.96 0.17 15.99
CA GLY A 889 -15.17 1.39 16.25
C GLY A 889 -13.92 1.44 15.37
N ALA A 890 -12.93 2.25 15.74
CA ALA A 890 -11.66 2.33 15.02
C ALA A 890 -10.91 0.98 15.04
N PHE A 891 -10.78 0.40 16.24
CA PHE A 891 -9.99 -0.79 16.47
C PHE A 891 -10.77 -2.10 16.32
N GLN A 892 -10.08 -3.18 15.95
CA GLN A 892 -10.61 -4.55 15.99
C GLN A 892 -11.17 -4.87 17.38
N GLY A 893 -12.35 -5.50 17.43
CA GLY A 893 -12.97 -5.93 18.69
C GLY A 893 -13.61 -4.81 19.52
N ILE A 894 -13.51 -3.56 19.09
CA ILE A 894 -14.18 -2.42 19.71
C ILE A 894 -15.38 -2.01 18.86
N THR A 895 -16.47 -1.68 19.54
CA THR A 895 -17.75 -1.35 18.90
C THR A 895 -18.40 -0.16 19.60
N GLU A 896 -19.31 0.53 18.93
CA GLU A 896 -20.21 1.49 19.59
C GLU A 896 -21.00 0.80 20.71
N LEU A 897 -21.38 1.56 21.75
CA LEU A 897 -22.19 1.03 22.85
C LEU A 897 -23.47 0.38 22.32
N HIS A 898 -23.71 -0.84 22.77
CA HIS A 898 -24.84 -1.67 22.34
C HIS A 898 -25.49 -2.33 23.55
N ASP A 899 -26.83 -2.29 23.59
CA ASP A 899 -27.61 -2.86 24.67
C ASP A 899 -28.35 -4.10 24.16
N LEU A 900 -28.31 -5.19 24.93
CA LEU A 900 -29.18 -6.35 24.75
C LEU A 900 -30.09 -6.45 25.99
N ILE A 901 -31.36 -6.09 25.81
CA ILE A 901 -32.36 -6.04 26.89
C ILE A 901 -33.07 -7.39 26.94
N LEU A 902 -32.83 -8.14 28.01
CA LEU A 902 -33.42 -9.46 28.26
C LEU A 902 -34.54 -9.36 29.32
N ASP A 903 -35.74 -9.83 28.98
CA ASP A 903 -36.85 -9.99 29.94
C ASP A 903 -37.06 -11.47 30.23
N PHE A 904 -37.00 -11.87 31.50
CA PHE A 904 -37.23 -13.24 31.97
C PHE A 904 -38.57 -13.41 32.69
N GLY A 905 -39.38 -12.36 32.79
CA GLY A 905 -40.62 -12.32 33.56
C GLY A 905 -40.38 -12.29 35.07
N ASN A 906 -41.25 -12.96 35.82
CA ASN A 906 -41.21 -12.91 37.29
C ASN A 906 -40.20 -13.91 37.89
N LEU A 907 -39.15 -13.38 38.53
CA LEU A 907 -38.10 -14.15 39.21
C LEU A 907 -38.15 -14.07 40.76
N THR A 908 -39.24 -13.58 41.36
CA THR A 908 -39.31 -13.27 42.81
C THR A 908 -39.15 -14.47 43.75
N ASN A 909 -39.25 -15.71 43.25
CA ASN A 909 -39.16 -16.93 44.07
C ASN A 909 -37.78 -17.61 44.02
N SER A 910 -36.75 -16.93 43.48
CA SER A 910 -35.40 -17.49 43.33
C SER A 910 -34.47 -16.98 44.43
N ASP A 911 -33.78 -17.90 45.12
CA ASP A 911 -32.81 -17.56 46.19
C ASP A 911 -31.53 -16.91 45.65
N SER A 912 -31.18 -17.17 44.39
CA SER A 912 -30.04 -16.59 43.67
C SER A 912 -30.28 -16.70 42.17
N ILE A 913 -29.87 -15.69 41.39
CA ILE A 913 -30.05 -15.64 39.94
C ILE A 913 -28.66 -15.53 39.29
N PHE A 914 -28.39 -16.40 38.32
CA PHE A 914 -27.16 -16.41 37.54
C PHE A 914 -27.53 -16.30 36.05
N LEU A 915 -26.88 -15.40 35.33
CA LEU A 915 -27.03 -15.28 33.88
C LEU A 915 -25.87 -16.02 33.21
N PHE A 916 -26.20 -17.05 32.44
CA PHE A 916 -25.23 -17.78 31.61
C PHE A 916 -25.47 -17.42 30.14
N LEU A 917 -24.45 -16.85 29.51
CA LEU A 917 -24.45 -16.53 28.09
C LEU A 917 -23.40 -17.39 27.37
N GLN A 918 -23.70 -17.79 26.16
CA GLN A 918 -22.77 -18.46 25.26
C GLN A 918 -22.66 -17.63 24.00
N GLY A 919 -21.44 -17.28 23.60
CA GLY A 919 -21.20 -16.42 22.45
C GLY A 919 -19.78 -16.52 21.96
N TRP A 920 -19.47 -15.75 20.92
CA TRP A 920 -18.12 -15.57 20.39
C TRP A 920 -17.65 -14.17 20.72
N LEU A 921 -16.39 -14.05 21.11
CA LEU A 921 -15.71 -12.78 21.27
C LEU A 921 -14.78 -12.60 20.08
N PHE A 922 -14.76 -11.39 19.52
CA PHE A 922 -13.75 -10.99 18.57
C PHE A 922 -12.84 -9.99 19.29
N PRO A 923 -11.73 -10.46 19.90
CA PRO A 923 -10.93 -9.63 20.80
C PRO A 923 -10.10 -8.59 20.04
N THR A 924 -9.63 -7.60 20.78
CA THR A 924 -8.54 -6.72 20.34
C THR A 924 -7.23 -7.52 20.23
N ASP A 925 -6.35 -7.07 19.34
CA ASP A 925 -4.98 -7.59 19.21
C ASP A 925 -4.06 -7.03 20.31
N ALA A 926 -2.90 -7.66 20.54
CA ALA A 926 -1.93 -7.17 21.52
C ALA A 926 -1.40 -5.78 21.13
N SER A 927 -1.04 -5.56 19.86
CA SER A 927 -0.57 -4.25 19.39
C SER A 927 -1.64 -3.17 19.55
N ILE A 928 -2.89 -3.48 19.18
CA ILE A 928 -4.06 -2.63 19.41
C ILE A 928 -4.22 -2.29 20.89
N ASN A 929 -4.07 -3.27 21.79
CA ASN A 929 -4.17 -3.03 23.24
C ASN A 929 -3.07 -2.11 23.75
N VAL A 930 -1.85 -2.20 23.18
CA VAL A 930 -0.78 -1.25 23.48
C VAL A 930 -1.21 0.13 23.01
N ASN A 931 -1.58 0.30 21.73
CA ASN A 931 -2.00 1.58 21.15
C ASN A 931 -3.10 2.27 21.97
N ILE A 932 -4.19 1.55 22.27
CA ILE A 932 -5.30 2.08 23.07
C ILE A 932 -4.85 2.49 24.48
N SER A 933 -3.92 1.74 25.09
CA SER A 933 -3.42 2.08 26.44
C SER A 933 -2.60 3.37 26.48
N GLN A 934 -2.17 3.86 25.31
CA GLN A 934 -1.43 5.11 25.19
C GLN A 934 -2.34 6.33 25.02
N SER A 935 -3.54 6.11 24.48
CA SER A 935 -4.56 7.11 24.18
C SER A 935 -5.35 7.55 25.41
N ASN A 936 -5.70 8.84 25.47
CA ASN A 936 -6.63 9.36 26.49
C ASN A 936 -8.07 9.52 25.97
N THR A 937 -8.31 9.34 24.66
CA THR A 937 -9.64 9.56 24.05
C THR A 937 -10.50 8.30 24.07
N THR A 938 -9.88 7.12 24.11
CA THR A 938 -10.60 5.84 24.05
C THR A 938 -10.91 5.33 25.46
N ASN A 939 -12.11 5.66 25.96
CA ASN A 939 -12.63 5.09 27.21
C ASN A 939 -13.34 3.76 26.93
N LEU A 940 -12.71 2.66 27.32
CA LEU A 940 -13.27 1.33 27.09
C LEU A 940 -14.22 0.93 28.19
N ILE A 941 -15.35 0.37 27.78
CA ILE A 941 -16.36 -0.19 28.67
C ILE A 941 -16.44 -1.67 28.36
N PHE A 942 -15.92 -2.49 29.28
CA PHE A 942 -16.14 -3.93 29.21
C PHE A 942 -17.64 -4.23 29.29
N PRO A 943 -18.12 -5.28 28.58
CA PRO A 943 -19.51 -5.72 28.70
C PRO A 943 -19.88 -5.91 30.17
N LYS A 944 -20.97 -5.26 30.59
CA LYS A 944 -21.46 -5.33 31.97
C LYS A 944 -22.96 -5.62 31.97
N LEU A 945 -23.40 -6.35 32.97
CA LEU A 945 -24.82 -6.46 33.29
C LEU A 945 -25.23 -5.19 34.05
N GLN A 946 -26.22 -4.45 33.53
CA GLN A 946 -26.74 -3.23 34.17
C GLN A 946 -27.75 -3.55 35.27
#